data_AF-A0A6H1WAU3-F1
#
_entry.id   AF-A0A6H1WAU3-F1
#
_cell.length_a   1.000
_cell.length_b   1.000
_cell.length_c   1.000
_cell.angle_alpha   90.00
_cell.angle_beta   90.00
_cell.angle_gamma   90.00
#
_symmetry.space_group_name_H-M   'P 1'
#
loop_
_entity.id
_entity.type
_entity.pdbx_description
1 polymer ?
#
loop_
_entity_poly.entity_id
_entity_poly.type
_entity_poly.pdbx_seq_one_letter_code
_entity_poly.pdbx_strand_id
1 'polypeptide(L)'
;MLAAALTAAAVAVFAQAAIAPPAEAVTTGNGALVYSPAAGTSFNPEGGRAAGTTYAKNIVLKNSGTSNGTQLVTYDQLVLVGGKQVYPIYRSTDNGTTWTHLTDVVPNNDFPTLARTSQPFLYELPQQVGNLPAGTILLSGMIMPTDRSSSRLVVYKSADHGATWSYLSTIDTGGPATYDPSPTSTTTTVWEPSLIVDGNGKLAAYFSDERQKANGVLQAVSYRESSDGGLTWGALGNVSAPTNQSDRPGMITVTKLPDGRYLATFEVVNRPSQTNNTAPVYFKISPDGVTWSPSTSIGTQIALANGRGIGSSPYVKWVPTGGPKGMVVVASKWGLDASGNISGGQDFYVNYNLGAGPWERLPMAVTYDSTDTAGGTFSGFAQSFDTSVDGRTLYQATNVENAATTYNDIRVGSIPLDAQQYEAEKAARTSDTSLVTDVNAANGSKVGNINNSTSAVTFTVRVPSAGSYTLNVRYDNGTGAASTHNVSVNGGTASSISYPATVDWGRFGWAQKTVTLNAGANTIAFSKGTSYAELDQLQVYQPSTQLDSQFRIVNRNSGKLLEIASALTTDGALAGQWADTANPTQIWNVHPVTGSTQLFNDNSGKLLEIPGAQTGNAVQAGQWGPTGNATQNWNLTTSGGYWTLTNANSGKPLEIAGSSTANGAAAQQNAATGATNQQWQFVREGIQ
;
A
#
# COMPACT_ATOMS: atom_id res chain seq x y z
N MET A 1 -22.01 -55.62 -54.78
CA MET A 1 -21.24 -54.45 -55.24
C MET A 1 -21.18 -53.46 -54.10
N LEU A 2 -19.95 -53.02 -53.81
CA LEU A 2 -19.46 -51.93 -52.94
C LEU A 2 -20.07 -51.67 -51.54
N ALA A 3 -19.16 -51.70 -50.56
CA ALA A 3 -19.33 -51.36 -49.17
C ALA A 3 -19.45 -49.84 -48.93
N ALA A 4 -20.26 -49.46 -47.94
CA ALA A 4 -20.35 -48.10 -47.41
C ALA A 4 -19.38 -47.94 -46.23
N ALA A 5 -18.50 -46.95 -46.32
CA ALA A 5 -17.59 -46.57 -45.24
C ALA A 5 -18.26 -45.51 -44.35
N LEU A 6 -18.41 -45.83 -43.05
CA LEU A 6 -18.73 -44.86 -42.01
C LEU A 6 -17.43 -44.20 -41.54
N THR A 7 -17.28 -42.89 -41.74
CA THR A 7 -16.23 -42.08 -41.09
C THR A 7 -16.72 -41.60 -39.73
N ALA A 8 -16.12 -42.10 -38.65
CA ALA A 8 -16.31 -41.59 -37.30
C ALA A 8 -15.44 -40.34 -37.09
N ALA A 9 -16.07 -39.21 -36.77
CA ALA A 9 -15.38 -38.00 -36.35
C ALA A 9 -15.00 -38.12 -34.87
N ALA A 10 -13.69 -38.16 -34.58
CA ALA A 10 -13.17 -38.10 -33.22
C ALA A 10 -13.27 -36.67 -32.69
N VAL A 11 -14.11 -36.45 -31.68
CA VAL A 11 -14.13 -35.21 -30.90
C VAL A 11 -12.97 -35.27 -29.91
N ALA A 12 -11.93 -34.47 -30.15
CA ALA A 12 -10.86 -34.25 -29.18
C ALA A 12 -11.40 -33.38 -28.04
N VAL A 13 -11.66 -33.99 -26.89
CA VAL A 13 -11.92 -33.27 -25.64
C VAL A 13 -10.57 -32.73 -25.16
N PHE A 14 -10.32 -31.44 -25.37
CA PHE A 14 -9.24 -30.76 -24.66
C PHE A 14 -9.65 -30.64 -23.20
N ALA A 15 -9.12 -31.54 -22.35
CA ALA A 15 -9.11 -31.32 -20.92
C ALA A 15 -8.20 -30.13 -20.65
N GLN A 16 -8.78 -28.94 -20.57
CA GLN A 16 -8.12 -27.79 -19.98
C GLN A 16 -7.80 -28.22 -18.54
N ALA A 17 -6.52 -28.34 -18.21
CA ALA A 17 -6.12 -28.51 -16.82
C ALA A 17 -6.74 -27.33 -16.06
N ALA A 18 -7.69 -27.63 -15.18
CA ALA A 18 -8.21 -26.64 -14.25
C ALA A 18 -7.00 -26.20 -13.42
N ILE A 19 -6.43 -25.04 -13.76
CA ILE A 19 -5.48 -24.36 -12.90
C ILE A 19 -6.29 -24.08 -11.64
N ALA A 20 -5.95 -24.76 -10.55
CA ALA A 20 -6.54 -24.46 -9.25
C ALA A 20 -6.39 -22.94 -9.05
N PRO A 21 -7.46 -22.25 -8.62
CA PRO A 21 -7.32 -20.83 -8.29
C PRO A 21 -6.16 -20.71 -7.28
N PRO A 22 -5.30 -19.69 -7.42
CA PRO A 22 -4.20 -19.50 -6.48
C PRO A 22 -4.77 -19.51 -5.06
N ALA A 23 -4.10 -20.21 -4.15
CA ALA A 23 -4.50 -20.24 -2.73
C ALA A 23 -4.74 -18.81 -2.25
N GLU A 24 -5.90 -18.53 -1.65
CA GLU A 24 -6.22 -17.20 -1.17
C GLU A 24 -5.19 -16.76 -0.11
N ALA A 25 -4.71 -15.53 -0.23
CA ALA A 25 -3.69 -14.99 0.65
C ALA A 25 -4.22 -14.81 2.09
N VAL A 26 -3.34 -14.90 3.11
CA VAL A 26 -3.71 -14.79 4.53
C VAL A 26 -4.18 -13.39 4.88
N THR A 27 -5.49 -13.20 4.74
CA THR A 27 -6.19 -11.99 5.17
C THR A 27 -6.98 -12.25 6.46
N THR A 28 -6.66 -13.29 7.23
CA THR A 28 -7.36 -13.60 8.49
C THR A 28 -6.47 -13.40 9.71
N GLY A 29 -7.04 -12.89 10.79
CA GLY A 29 -6.33 -12.56 12.02
C GLY A 29 -5.38 -11.38 11.81
N ASN A 30 -4.14 -11.54 12.28
CA ASN A 30 -3.07 -10.54 12.20
C ASN A 30 -1.85 -11.07 11.42
N GLY A 31 -2.10 -11.67 10.24
CA GLY A 31 -1.08 -12.24 9.37
C GLY A 31 -0.48 -13.57 9.85
N ALA A 32 0.19 -14.27 8.92
CA ALA A 32 0.92 -15.50 9.16
C ALA A 32 2.21 -15.24 9.95
N LEU A 33 2.53 -16.14 10.87
CA LEU A 33 3.80 -16.11 11.61
C LEU A 33 4.94 -16.62 10.72
N VAL A 34 5.99 -15.83 10.57
CA VAL A 34 7.24 -16.21 9.89
C VAL A 34 8.25 -16.75 10.89
N TYR A 35 8.46 -16.00 11.98
CA TYR A 35 9.42 -16.33 13.03
C TYR A 35 9.00 -15.73 14.37
N SER A 36 9.23 -16.48 15.45
CA SER A 36 9.03 -16.01 16.82
C SER A 36 10.29 -16.33 17.64
N PRO A 37 11.00 -15.33 18.17
CA PRO A 37 12.17 -15.56 19.00
C PRO A 37 11.77 -16.07 20.40
N ALA A 38 12.48 -17.09 20.89
CA ALA A 38 12.25 -17.58 22.25
C ALA A 38 12.66 -16.55 23.31
N ALA A 39 11.93 -16.49 24.42
CA ALA A 39 12.22 -15.58 25.53
C ALA A 39 13.67 -15.74 26.05
N GLY A 40 14.34 -14.62 26.36
CA GLY A 40 15.70 -14.61 26.89
C GLY A 40 16.83 -14.90 25.90
N THR A 41 16.52 -15.10 24.62
CA THR A 41 17.53 -15.40 23.58
C THR A 41 18.08 -14.18 22.86
N SER A 42 17.44 -13.03 23.02
CA SER A 42 17.78 -11.83 22.26
C SER A 42 18.82 -10.96 22.96
N PHE A 43 19.67 -10.30 22.17
CA PHE A 43 20.61 -9.28 22.63
C PHE A 43 20.25 -7.91 22.03
N ASN A 44 20.67 -6.83 22.67
CA ASN A 44 20.55 -5.49 22.09
C ASN A 44 21.94 -4.86 21.89
N PRO A 45 22.43 -4.71 20.65
CA PRO A 45 23.73 -4.09 20.39
C PRO A 45 23.72 -2.57 20.65
N GLU A 46 22.57 -1.92 20.79
CA GLU A 46 22.42 -0.48 21.07
C GLU A 46 22.31 -0.17 22.57
N GLY A 47 22.17 -1.20 23.41
CA GLY A 47 21.81 -1.05 24.82
C GLY A 47 20.30 -0.83 25.01
N GLY A 48 19.81 -1.14 26.20
CA GLY A 48 18.37 -1.14 26.49
C GLY A 48 17.71 -2.50 26.23
N ARG A 49 16.37 -2.50 26.11
CA ARG A 49 15.58 -3.72 25.96
C ARG A 49 15.80 -4.36 24.59
N ALA A 50 15.97 -5.67 24.55
CA ALA A 50 16.13 -6.40 23.29
C ALA A 50 14.77 -6.60 22.60
N ALA A 51 14.75 -6.44 21.28
CA ALA A 51 13.53 -6.52 20.47
C ALA A 51 13.27 -7.92 19.88
N GLY A 52 14.25 -8.84 19.91
CA GLY A 52 14.16 -10.13 19.21
C GLY A 52 14.32 -10.00 17.70
N THR A 53 13.38 -9.29 17.05
CA THR A 53 13.42 -8.97 15.63
C THR A 53 12.97 -7.54 15.33
N THR A 54 13.45 -6.98 14.21
CA THR A 54 13.04 -5.67 13.67
C THR A 54 13.37 -5.57 12.18
N TYR A 55 13.04 -4.46 11.51
CA TYR A 55 13.50 -4.16 10.14
C TYR A 55 13.07 -5.20 9.08
N ALA A 56 11.81 -5.65 9.11
CA ALA A 56 11.32 -6.65 8.16
C ALA A 56 11.33 -6.15 6.71
N LYS A 57 11.88 -6.98 5.79
CA LYS A 57 11.92 -6.74 4.34
C LYS A 57 11.40 -7.92 3.56
N ASN A 58 10.39 -7.70 2.71
CA ASN A 58 9.89 -8.71 1.80
C ASN A 58 9.97 -8.31 0.32
N ILE A 59 10.08 -9.32 -0.53
CA ILE A 59 9.88 -9.23 -1.97
C ILE A 59 9.01 -10.39 -2.45
N VAL A 60 8.28 -10.16 -3.53
CA VAL A 60 7.66 -11.21 -4.35
C VAL A 60 8.40 -11.27 -5.67
N LEU A 61 8.91 -12.45 -6.02
CA LEU A 61 9.66 -12.65 -7.26
C LEU A 61 8.74 -12.44 -8.47
N LYS A 62 9.20 -11.62 -9.41
CA LYS A 62 8.49 -11.22 -10.63
C LYS A 62 9.32 -11.47 -11.88
N ASN A 63 10.63 -11.71 -11.74
CA ASN A 63 11.58 -11.85 -12.84
C ASN A 63 12.35 -13.19 -12.75
N SER A 64 11.74 -14.19 -12.12
CA SER A 64 12.32 -15.50 -11.80
C SER A 64 11.59 -16.67 -12.50
N GLY A 65 10.97 -16.39 -13.66
CA GLY A 65 10.32 -17.40 -14.50
C GLY A 65 9.22 -18.17 -13.77
N THR A 66 9.35 -19.50 -13.69
CA THR A 66 8.38 -20.38 -13.00
C THR A 66 8.32 -20.18 -11.49
N SER A 67 9.29 -19.47 -10.90
CA SER A 67 9.30 -19.12 -9.48
C SER A 67 8.62 -17.79 -9.18
N ASN A 68 8.08 -17.09 -10.19
CA ASN A 68 7.28 -15.89 -9.99
C ASN A 68 6.11 -16.14 -9.01
N GLY A 69 5.89 -15.20 -8.09
CA GLY A 69 4.93 -15.35 -6.99
C GLY A 69 5.52 -15.93 -5.70
N THR A 70 6.71 -16.54 -5.76
CA THR A 70 7.47 -16.91 -4.54
C THR A 70 7.77 -15.65 -3.74
N GLN A 71 7.58 -15.71 -2.43
CA GLN A 71 7.87 -14.60 -1.53
C GLN A 71 9.11 -14.92 -0.70
N LEU A 72 9.95 -13.91 -0.48
CA LEU A 72 11.08 -13.97 0.44
C LEU A 72 10.95 -12.88 1.51
N VAL A 73 11.35 -13.21 2.73
CA VAL A 73 11.42 -12.29 3.87
C VAL A 73 12.80 -12.37 4.52
N THR A 74 13.36 -11.22 4.87
CA THR A 74 14.51 -11.05 5.76
C THR A 74 14.20 -10.01 6.82
N TYR A 75 15.00 -9.94 7.88
CA TYR A 75 14.84 -8.98 8.96
C TYR A 75 16.13 -8.86 9.78
N ASP A 76 16.20 -7.86 10.66
CA ASP A 76 17.23 -7.79 11.69
C ASP A 76 16.92 -8.83 12.76
N GLN A 77 17.72 -9.89 12.78
CA GLN A 77 17.64 -10.91 13.82
C GLN A 77 18.59 -10.56 14.96
N LEU A 78 18.02 -10.26 16.12
CA LEU A 78 18.75 -9.98 17.35
C LEU A 78 18.89 -11.23 18.22
N VAL A 79 18.94 -12.40 17.58
CA VAL A 79 19.15 -13.72 18.18
C VAL A 79 20.30 -14.38 17.41
N LEU A 80 21.31 -14.85 18.14
CA LEU A 80 22.50 -15.45 17.51
C LEU A 80 22.23 -16.86 17.01
N VAL A 81 22.69 -17.15 15.79
CA VAL A 81 22.70 -18.49 15.19
C VAL A 81 24.13 -19.00 15.19
N GLY A 82 24.41 -20.06 15.96
CA GLY A 82 25.78 -20.58 16.09
C GLY A 82 26.79 -19.54 16.60
N GLY A 83 26.35 -18.60 17.45
CA GLY A 83 27.17 -17.51 17.98
C GLY A 83 27.36 -16.31 17.03
N LYS A 84 26.75 -16.34 15.83
CA LYS A 84 26.84 -15.26 14.83
C LYS A 84 25.50 -14.57 14.63
N GLN A 85 25.53 -13.28 14.30
CA GLN A 85 24.36 -12.58 13.80
C GLN A 85 24.23 -12.81 12.29
N VAL A 86 23.00 -12.91 11.79
CA VAL A 86 22.70 -13.30 10.41
C VAL A 86 21.64 -12.38 9.81
N TYR A 87 21.55 -12.39 8.48
CA TYR A 87 20.33 -12.01 7.77
C TYR A 87 19.59 -13.31 7.37
N PRO A 88 18.54 -13.72 8.10
CA PRO A 88 17.82 -14.94 7.80
C PRO A 88 16.94 -14.75 6.57
N ILE A 89 16.83 -15.77 5.73
CA ILE A 89 15.94 -15.77 4.56
C ILE A 89 14.84 -16.80 4.80
N TYR A 90 13.60 -16.33 4.83
CA TYR A 90 12.40 -17.17 4.86
C TYR A 90 11.69 -17.12 3.51
N ARG A 91 11.03 -18.22 3.15
CA ARG A 91 10.32 -18.38 1.89
C ARG A 91 8.89 -18.86 2.08
N SER A 92 7.98 -18.30 1.28
CA SER A 92 6.63 -18.82 1.04
C SER A 92 6.43 -19.07 -0.46
N THR A 93 5.74 -20.17 -0.78
CA THR A 93 5.34 -20.55 -2.15
C THR A 93 3.82 -20.70 -2.27
N ASP A 94 3.07 -20.24 -1.26
CA ASP A 94 1.63 -20.42 -1.10
C ASP A 94 0.95 -19.09 -0.72
N ASN A 95 1.39 -18.01 -1.38
CA ASN A 95 0.85 -16.66 -1.23
C ASN A 95 0.96 -16.11 0.21
N GLY A 96 2.04 -16.44 0.90
CA GLY A 96 2.33 -15.94 2.26
C GLY A 96 1.63 -16.74 3.36
N THR A 97 1.02 -17.89 3.04
CA THR A 97 0.25 -18.69 4.00
C THR A 97 1.13 -19.43 4.98
N THR A 98 2.18 -20.08 4.47
CA THR A 98 3.18 -20.75 5.29
C THR A 98 4.57 -20.26 4.94
N TRP A 99 5.44 -20.24 5.94
CA TRP A 99 6.80 -19.76 5.82
C TRP A 99 7.78 -20.81 6.30
N THR A 100 8.85 -20.96 5.55
CA THR A 100 9.94 -21.90 5.85
C THR A 100 11.26 -21.14 5.87
N HIS A 101 12.10 -21.43 6.85
CA HIS A 101 13.49 -20.95 6.84
C HIS A 101 14.21 -21.61 5.65
N LEU A 102 14.87 -20.79 4.84
CA LEU A 102 15.56 -21.23 3.63
C LEU A 102 17.07 -21.29 3.85
N THR A 103 17.66 -20.19 4.33
CA THR A 103 19.11 -20.05 4.53
C THR A 103 19.41 -18.85 5.42
N ASP A 104 20.66 -18.76 5.89
CA ASP A 104 21.18 -17.60 6.61
C ASP A 104 22.34 -16.97 5.81
N VAL A 105 22.26 -15.67 5.54
CA VAL A 105 23.41 -14.91 5.07
C VAL A 105 24.23 -14.49 6.28
N VAL A 106 25.50 -14.89 6.31
CA VAL A 106 26.38 -14.72 7.48
C VAL A 106 27.59 -13.85 7.12
N PRO A 107 27.47 -12.50 7.13
CA PRO A 107 28.55 -11.63 6.69
C PRO A 107 29.86 -11.79 7.47
N ASN A 108 29.79 -12.27 8.71
CA ASN A 108 30.96 -12.56 9.52
C ASN A 108 31.88 -13.65 8.92
N ASN A 109 31.39 -14.46 7.97
CA ASN A 109 32.24 -15.40 7.23
C ASN A 109 33.19 -14.69 6.25
N ASP A 110 32.73 -13.62 5.59
CA ASP A 110 33.54 -12.81 4.67
C ASP A 110 34.35 -11.74 5.43
N PHE A 111 33.80 -11.27 6.55
CA PHE A 111 34.38 -10.21 7.38
C PHE A 111 34.49 -10.66 8.85
N PRO A 112 35.54 -11.42 9.22
CA PRO A 112 35.66 -11.99 10.57
C PRO A 112 35.62 -10.98 11.73
N THR A 113 36.03 -9.74 11.49
CA THR A 113 36.01 -8.65 12.49
C THR A 113 34.69 -7.88 12.56
N LEU A 114 33.80 -8.07 11.57
CA LEU A 114 32.49 -7.42 11.48
C LEU A 114 31.42 -8.45 11.86
N ALA A 115 31.18 -8.57 13.17
CA ALA A 115 30.35 -9.64 13.74
C ALA A 115 28.85 -9.27 13.89
N ARG A 116 28.49 -8.02 13.62
CA ARG A 116 27.11 -7.50 13.75
C ARG A 116 26.53 -7.11 12.40
N THR A 117 25.23 -7.32 12.27
CA THR A 117 24.44 -7.00 11.09
C THR A 117 23.26 -6.11 11.49
N SER A 118 22.85 -5.23 10.59
CA SER A 118 21.63 -4.44 10.72
C SER A 118 21.07 -4.03 9.34
N GLN A 119 19.81 -3.58 9.32
CA GLN A 119 19.16 -2.85 8.24
C GLN A 119 19.19 -3.55 6.87
N PRO A 120 18.74 -4.81 6.76
CA PRO A 120 18.73 -5.52 5.49
C PRO A 120 17.76 -4.88 4.50
N PHE A 121 17.99 -5.11 3.21
CA PHE A 121 17.07 -4.76 2.14
C PHE A 121 17.18 -5.77 1.00
N LEU A 122 16.04 -6.31 0.56
CA LEU A 122 15.96 -7.25 -0.55
C LEU A 122 15.54 -6.55 -1.84
N TYR A 123 16.18 -6.89 -2.95
CA TYR A 123 15.84 -6.34 -4.26
C TYR A 123 16.04 -7.38 -5.37
N GLU A 124 14.98 -7.76 -6.08
CA GLU A 124 15.08 -8.56 -7.30
C GLU A 124 15.32 -7.62 -8.49
N LEU A 125 16.35 -7.90 -9.30
CA LEU A 125 16.62 -7.12 -10.50
C LEU A 125 15.50 -7.29 -11.54
N PRO A 126 14.82 -6.21 -11.97
CA PRO A 126 13.77 -6.27 -12.97
C PRO A 126 14.31 -6.42 -14.41
N GLN A 127 15.61 -6.23 -14.59
CA GLN A 127 16.30 -6.32 -15.86
C GLN A 127 17.76 -6.69 -15.61
N GLN A 128 18.49 -7.04 -16.67
CA GLN A 128 19.93 -7.21 -16.57
C GLN A 128 20.62 -5.90 -16.19
N VAL A 129 21.55 -5.94 -15.23
CA VAL A 129 22.38 -4.79 -14.85
C VAL A 129 23.84 -5.22 -14.82
N GLY A 130 24.66 -4.67 -15.72
CA GLY A 130 26.01 -5.18 -15.97
C GLY A 130 25.96 -6.67 -16.33
N ASN A 131 26.68 -7.49 -15.57
CA ASN A 131 26.70 -8.96 -15.75
C ASN A 131 25.68 -9.71 -14.88
N LEU A 132 24.85 -9.01 -14.10
CA LEU A 132 23.81 -9.63 -13.29
C LEU A 132 22.52 -9.79 -14.11
N PRO A 133 22.04 -11.02 -14.38
CA PRO A 133 20.79 -11.23 -15.09
C PRO A 133 19.57 -10.67 -14.33
N ALA A 134 18.49 -10.39 -15.06
CA ALA A 134 17.17 -10.19 -14.44
C ALA A 134 16.82 -11.40 -13.55
N GLY A 135 16.13 -11.15 -12.43
CA GLY A 135 15.82 -12.18 -11.44
C GLY A 135 16.94 -12.44 -10.43
N THR A 136 18.15 -11.90 -10.63
CA THR A 136 19.17 -11.90 -9.57
C THR A 136 18.62 -11.16 -8.36
N ILE A 137 18.72 -11.78 -7.17
CA ILE A 137 18.27 -11.18 -5.92
C ILE A 137 19.48 -10.59 -5.22
N LEU A 138 19.38 -9.33 -4.84
CA LEU A 138 20.36 -8.61 -4.05
C LEU A 138 19.86 -8.48 -2.62
N LEU A 139 20.78 -8.62 -1.67
CA LEU A 139 20.58 -8.30 -0.26
C LEU A 139 21.63 -7.25 0.11
N SER A 140 21.19 -6.04 0.43
CA SER A 140 22.05 -5.05 1.06
C SER A 140 21.84 -5.01 2.56
N GLY A 141 22.83 -4.52 3.30
CA GLY A 141 22.71 -4.32 4.74
C GLY A 141 23.95 -3.64 5.33
N MET A 142 23.85 -3.20 6.58
CA MET A 142 24.98 -2.65 7.33
C MET A 142 25.64 -3.75 8.18
N ILE A 143 26.97 -3.83 8.11
CA ILE A 143 27.77 -4.67 9.00
C ILE A 143 28.73 -3.81 9.82
N MET A 144 29.03 -4.26 11.04
CA MET A 144 29.85 -3.52 12.00
C MET A 144 30.58 -4.44 12.98
N PRO A 145 31.68 -3.99 13.61
CA PRO A 145 32.31 -4.72 14.70
C PRO A 145 31.42 -4.74 15.95
N THR A 146 31.70 -5.63 16.91
CA THR A 146 30.94 -5.72 18.17
C THR A 146 31.00 -4.43 18.99
N ASP A 147 32.11 -3.70 18.93
CA ASP A 147 32.27 -2.39 19.60
C ASP A 147 31.68 -1.22 18.81
N ARG A 148 31.11 -1.49 17.62
CA ARG A 148 30.49 -0.51 16.74
C ARG A 148 31.43 0.60 16.27
N SER A 149 32.75 0.38 16.27
CA SER A 149 33.75 1.40 15.90
C SER A 149 33.74 1.80 14.41
N SER A 150 33.00 1.09 13.56
CA SER A 150 32.79 1.44 12.15
C SER A 150 31.43 0.95 11.64
N SER A 151 30.99 1.50 10.51
CA SER A 151 29.79 1.09 9.77
C SER A 151 30.17 0.79 8.33
N ARG A 152 29.66 -0.30 7.76
CA ARG A 152 29.93 -0.67 6.36
C ARG A 152 28.67 -1.17 5.68
N LEU A 153 28.37 -0.62 4.52
CA LEU A 153 27.23 -1.03 3.69
C LEU A 153 27.69 -2.06 2.66
N VAL A 154 27.11 -3.25 2.67
CA VAL A 154 27.50 -4.37 1.80
C VAL A 154 26.34 -4.81 0.92
N VAL A 155 26.67 -5.50 -0.18
CA VAL A 155 25.72 -6.20 -1.05
C VAL A 155 26.13 -7.66 -1.19
N TYR A 156 25.14 -8.54 -1.05
CA TYR A 156 25.19 -9.95 -1.39
C TYR A 156 24.27 -10.23 -2.58
N LYS A 157 24.55 -11.28 -3.33
CA LYS A 157 23.70 -11.72 -4.45
C LYS A 157 23.33 -13.20 -4.36
N SER A 158 22.17 -13.53 -4.88
CA SER A 158 21.68 -14.88 -5.14
C SER A 158 21.18 -14.97 -6.59
N ALA A 159 21.54 -16.05 -7.27
CA ALA A 159 21.10 -16.38 -8.62
C ALA A 159 20.16 -17.60 -8.66
N ASP A 160 19.77 -18.10 -7.49
CA ASP A 160 18.99 -19.33 -7.30
C ASP A 160 17.80 -19.09 -6.36
N HIS A 161 17.16 -17.93 -6.55
CA HIS A 161 15.93 -17.55 -5.86
C HIS A 161 16.07 -17.51 -4.32
N GLY A 162 17.23 -17.06 -3.84
CA GLY A 162 17.52 -16.81 -2.43
C GLY A 162 18.07 -18.03 -1.67
N ALA A 163 18.37 -19.14 -2.34
CA ALA A 163 18.85 -20.36 -1.69
C ALA A 163 20.33 -20.27 -1.29
N THR A 164 21.18 -19.72 -2.16
CA THR A 164 22.60 -19.48 -1.87
C THR A 164 22.99 -18.03 -2.13
N TRP A 165 23.94 -17.55 -1.33
CA TRP A 165 24.36 -16.15 -1.33
C TRP A 165 25.87 -16.04 -1.41
N SER A 166 26.34 -15.04 -2.15
CA SER A 166 27.76 -14.68 -2.24
C SER A 166 27.91 -13.18 -2.06
N TYR A 167 28.98 -12.77 -1.38
CA TYR A 167 29.35 -11.37 -1.28
C TYR A 167 29.58 -10.79 -2.69
N LEU A 168 29.02 -9.61 -2.96
CA LEU A 168 29.18 -8.90 -4.22
C LEU A 168 30.16 -7.73 -4.07
N SER A 169 29.87 -6.79 -3.17
CA SER A 169 30.68 -5.58 -2.99
C SER A 169 30.36 -4.81 -1.71
N THR A 170 31.17 -3.79 -1.43
CA THR A 170 30.92 -2.76 -0.41
C THR A 170 30.44 -1.50 -1.12
N ILE A 171 29.29 -0.96 -0.73
CA ILE A 171 28.72 0.28 -1.27
C ILE A 171 29.52 1.47 -0.74
N ASP A 172 29.65 1.54 0.59
CA ASP A 172 30.35 2.64 1.26
C ASP A 172 30.74 2.23 2.70
N THR A 173 31.56 3.05 3.35
CA THR A 173 32.00 2.87 4.74
C THR A 173 31.94 4.19 5.50
N GLY A 174 31.53 4.13 6.75
CA GLY A 174 31.43 5.26 7.68
C GLY A 174 32.16 4.99 8.99
N GLY A 175 32.11 5.98 9.87
CA GLY A 175 32.65 5.90 11.22
C GLY A 175 31.79 5.05 12.16
N PRO A 176 31.96 5.23 13.49
CA PRO A 176 31.29 4.43 14.49
C PRO A 176 29.78 4.39 14.31
N ALA A 177 29.18 3.21 14.42
CA ALA A 177 27.75 3.00 14.31
C ALA A 177 27.03 3.48 15.57
N THR A 178 27.01 4.79 15.79
CA THR A 178 26.46 5.43 16.98
C THR A 178 25.32 6.36 16.58
N TYR A 179 24.16 6.18 17.22
CA TYR A 179 23.03 7.08 17.04
C TYR A 179 23.21 8.31 17.94
N ASP A 180 23.45 9.48 17.32
CA ASP A 180 23.50 10.77 18.00
C ASP A 180 22.72 11.81 17.17
N PRO A 181 21.47 12.12 17.54
CA PRO A 181 20.64 13.09 16.83
C PRO A 181 20.95 14.53 17.26
N SER A 182 21.91 14.79 18.14
CA SER A 182 22.20 16.14 18.61
C SER A 182 22.73 17.04 17.49
N PRO A 183 22.39 18.35 17.47
CA PRO A 183 22.97 19.32 16.53
C PRO A 183 24.50 19.39 16.57
N THR A 184 25.10 18.98 17.69
CA THR A 184 26.55 18.94 17.93
C THR A 184 27.18 17.59 17.58
N SER A 185 26.41 16.66 17.01
CA SER A 185 26.91 15.33 16.66
C SER A 185 28.13 15.39 15.75
N THR A 186 29.11 14.55 16.06
CA THR A 186 30.33 14.36 15.27
C THR A 186 30.36 13.00 14.59
N THR A 187 29.26 12.25 14.66
CA THR A 187 29.16 10.92 14.05
C THR A 187 29.28 11.01 12.53
N THR A 188 29.84 9.95 11.95
CA THR A 188 30.15 9.84 10.51
C THR A 188 29.63 8.52 9.96
N THR A 189 28.57 7.99 10.57
CA THR A 189 27.98 6.70 10.22
C THR A 189 27.31 6.73 8.85
N VAL A 190 27.27 5.56 8.20
CA VAL A 190 26.40 5.28 7.06
C VAL A 190 25.38 4.22 7.46
N TRP A 191 24.11 4.38 7.06
CA TRP A 191 23.01 3.52 7.50
C TRP A 191 22.06 3.13 6.36
N GLU A 192 21.31 2.04 6.57
CA GLU A 192 20.03 1.78 5.90
C GLU A 192 20.10 1.73 4.36
N PRO A 193 20.93 0.84 3.78
CA PRO A 193 21.07 0.77 2.34
C PRO A 193 19.80 0.23 1.67
N SER A 194 19.27 0.95 0.69
CA SER A 194 18.22 0.48 -0.23
C SER A 194 18.70 0.52 -1.67
N LEU A 195 18.13 -0.34 -2.52
CA LEU A 195 18.58 -0.56 -3.90
C LEU A 195 17.45 -0.34 -4.91
N ILE A 196 17.78 0.23 -6.07
CA ILE A 196 16.90 0.25 -7.24
C ILE A 196 17.69 0.28 -8.55
N VAL A 197 17.08 -0.15 -9.65
CA VAL A 197 17.55 0.19 -11.00
C VAL A 197 17.04 1.57 -11.41
N ASP A 198 17.96 2.47 -11.74
CA ASP A 198 17.67 3.85 -12.16
C ASP A 198 17.13 3.94 -13.60
N GLY A 199 16.78 5.16 -14.02
CA GLY A 199 16.24 5.45 -15.35
C GLY A 199 17.21 5.16 -16.50
N ASN A 200 18.51 5.02 -16.20
CA ASN A 200 19.56 4.70 -17.16
C ASN A 200 19.93 3.21 -17.17
N GLY A 201 19.22 2.37 -16.41
CA GLY A 201 19.47 0.93 -16.31
C GLY A 201 20.67 0.56 -15.42
N LYS A 202 21.16 1.49 -14.60
CA LYS A 202 22.23 1.25 -13.63
C LYS A 202 21.66 0.91 -12.25
N LEU A 203 22.48 0.29 -11.41
CA LEU A 203 22.10 0.08 -10.00
C LEU A 203 22.40 1.34 -9.20
N ALA A 204 21.43 1.83 -8.44
CA ALA A 204 21.61 2.90 -7.47
C ALA A 204 21.41 2.35 -6.05
N ALA A 205 22.34 2.68 -5.16
CA ALA A 205 22.23 2.41 -3.73
C ALA A 205 22.04 3.72 -2.98
N TYR A 206 20.95 3.84 -2.23
CA TYR A 206 20.68 4.98 -1.36
C TYR A 206 20.91 4.60 0.10
N PHE A 207 21.30 5.57 0.92
CA PHE A 207 21.59 5.35 2.34
C PHE A 207 21.54 6.67 3.11
N SER A 208 21.40 6.58 4.43
CA SER A 208 21.56 7.73 5.34
C SER A 208 23.06 7.97 5.58
N ASP A 209 23.49 9.22 5.49
CA ASP A 209 24.91 9.61 5.52
C ASP A 209 25.17 10.75 6.51
N GLU A 210 25.92 10.46 7.55
CA GLU A 210 26.29 11.44 8.58
C GLU A 210 27.64 12.11 8.34
N ARG A 211 28.37 11.76 7.28
CA ARG A 211 29.77 12.20 7.05
C ARG A 211 29.89 13.65 6.60
N GLN A 212 28.80 14.26 6.18
CA GLN A 212 28.77 15.58 5.55
C GLN A 212 28.71 16.76 6.54
N LYS A 213 29.11 16.56 7.81
CA LYS A 213 29.08 17.57 8.88
C LYS A 213 29.79 18.88 8.50
N ALA A 214 30.92 18.78 7.79
CA ALA A 214 31.69 19.94 7.33
C ALA A 214 30.90 20.89 6.41
N ASN A 215 29.83 20.39 5.77
CA ASN A 215 28.94 21.16 4.89
C ASN A 215 27.71 21.70 5.64
N GLY A 216 27.68 21.63 6.97
CA GLY A 216 26.52 22.01 7.79
C GLY A 216 25.35 21.02 7.74
N VAL A 217 25.58 19.81 7.22
CA VAL A 217 24.57 18.76 7.09
C VAL A 217 24.68 17.79 8.25
N LEU A 218 23.63 17.71 9.09
CA LEU A 218 23.64 16.83 10.25
C LEU A 218 23.50 15.36 9.84
N GLN A 219 22.59 15.06 8.94
CA GLN A 219 22.51 13.79 8.20
C GLN A 219 21.94 14.09 6.81
N ALA A 220 22.44 13.40 5.80
CA ALA A 220 21.89 13.43 4.45
C ALA A 220 21.23 12.10 4.13
N VAL A 221 20.36 12.11 3.13
CA VAL A 221 20.09 10.95 2.30
C VAL A 221 20.93 11.06 1.05
N SER A 222 21.83 10.10 0.87
CA SER A 222 22.82 10.06 -0.21
C SER A 222 22.63 8.84 -1.10
N TYR A 223 23.31 8.81 -2.25
CA TYR A 223 23.35 7.64 -3.11
C TYR A 223 24.70 7.45 -3.80
N ARG A 224 24.92 6.22 -4.28
CA ARG A 224 26.00 5.82 -5.20
C ARG A 224 25.38 5.09 -6.40
N GLU A 225 25.86 5.39 -7.59
CA GLU A 225 25.51 4.65 -8.81
C GLU A 225 26.57 3.60 -9.15
N SER A 226 26.15 2.50 -9.76
CA SER A 226 27.00 1.44 -10.28
C SER A 226 26.60 1.04 -11.69
N SER A 227 27.53 1.19 -12.63
CA SER A 227 27.34 0.81 -14.04
C SER A 227 27.73 -0.64 -14.36
N ASP A 228 28.32 -1.37 -13.42
CA ASP A 228 28.88 -2.71 -13.62
C ASP A 228 28.14 -3.81 -12.84
N GLY A 229 26.89 -3.54 -12.46
CA GLY A 229 26.05 -4.51 -11.74
C GLY A 229 26.35 -4.55 -10.24
N GLY A 230 26.77 -3.43 -9.65
CA GLY A 230 27.05 -3.32 -8.23
C GLY A 230 28.42 -3.84 -7.83
N LEU A 231 29.38 -4.02 -8.75
CA LEU A 231 30.76 -4.42 -8.41
C LEU A 231 31.57 -3.22 -7.91
N THR A 232 31.39 -2.05 -8.54
CA THR A 232 31.99 -0.79 -8.13
C THR A 232 30.95 0.32 -8.02
N TRP A 233 31.25 1.33 -7.20
CA TRP A 233 30.32 2.41 -6.84
C TRP A 233 30.94 3.77 -7.12
N GLY A 234 30.19 4.64 -7.80
CA GLY A 234 30.64 5.93 -8.30
C GLY A 234 30.73 7.04 -7.25
N ALA A 235 30.68 8.29 -7.71
CA ALA A 235 30.73 9.46 -6.83
C ALA A 235 29.48 9.54 -5.91
N LEU A 236 29.62 10.27 -4.80
CA LEU A 236 28.54 10.48 -3.84
C LEU A 236 27.57 11.52 -4.40
N GLY A 237 26.30 11.14 -4.53
CA GLY A 237 25.20 12.06 -4.82
C GLY A 237 24.28 12.25 -3.61
N ASN A 238 23.50 13.32 -3.60
CA ASN A 238 22.56 13.63 -2.52
C ASN A 238 21.12 13.68 -3.04
N VAL A 239 20.21 12.98 -2.35
CA VAL A 239 18.76 13.15 -2.50
C VAL A 239 18.29 14.34 -1.67
N SER A 240 18.71 14.39 -0.40
CA SER A 240 18.34 15.42 0.58
C SER A 240 19.49 15.63 1.56
N ALA A 241 20.05 16.83 1.62
CA ALA A 241 21.20 17.20 2.46
C ALA A 241 20.97 18.63 3.01
N PRO A 242 20.01 18.82 3.93
CA PRO A 242 19.71 20.13 4.50
C PRO A 242 20.89 20.66 5.32
N THR A 243 21.24 21.94 5.13
CA THR A 243 22.42 22.58 5.73
C THR A 243 22.09 23.37 7.00
N ASN A 244 21.14 22.88 7.80
CA ASN A 244 20.62 23.58 8.98
C ASN A 244 21.10 22.99 10.32
N GLN A 245 21.99 21.99 10.28
CA GLN A 245 22.53 21.30 11.46
C GLN A 245 21.45 20.78 12.44
N SER A 246 20.25 20.48 11.95
CA SER A 246 19.13 20.01 12.77
C SER A 246 18.41 18.85 12.13
N ASP A 247 17.98 19.01 10.88
CA ASP A 247 17.20 17.99 10.19
C ASP A 247 18.08 16.78 9.86
N ARG A 248 17.53 15.59 10.08
CA ARG A 248 18.19 14.32 9.80
C ARG A 248 17.33 13.47 8.87
N PRO A 249 17.26 13.79 7.56
CA PRO A 249 16.63 12.91 6.59
C PRO A 249 17.31 11.54 6.60
N GLY A 250 16.53 10.46 6.55
CA GLY A 250 17.05 9.09 6.60
C GLY A 250 16.03 8.02 6.20
N MET A 251 16.43 6.75 6.27
CA MET A 251 15.60 5.58 5.96
C MET A 251 14.94 5.64 4.57
N ILE A 252 15.72 6.02 3.56
CA ILE A 252 15.19 6.22 2.21
C ILE A 252 14.78 4.91 1.54
N THR A 253 13.63 4.94 0.87
CA THR A 253 13.27 3.97 -0.16
C THR A 253 12.77 4.69 -1.40
N VAL A 254 12.89 4.04 -2.56
CA VAL A 254 12.58 4.64 -3.87
C VAL A 254 11.73 3.68 -4.68
N THR A 255 10.77 4.22 -5.44
CA THR A 255 10.01 3.47 -6.43
C THR A 255 10.04 4.16 -7.79
N LYS A 256 10.03 3.35 -8.87
CA LYS A 256 9.74 3.83 -10.21
C LYS A 256 8.23 4.07 -10.37
N LEU A 257 7.88 5.16 -11.03
CA LEU A 257 6.50 5.56 -11.36
C LEU A 257 6.17 5.14 -12.81
N PRO A 258 4.88 5.00 -13.17
CA PRO A 258 4.47 4.53 -14.49
C PRO A 258 4.80 5.51 -15.63
N ASP A 259 5.07 6.77 -15.31
CA ASP A 259 5.49 7.79 -16.26
C ASP A 259 7.02 7.89 -16.41
N GLY A 260 7.76 6.92 -15.86
CA GLY A 260 9.23 6.83 -15.95
C GLY A 260 9.99 7.61 -14.88
N ARG A 261 9.32 8.50 -14.14
CA ARG A 261 9.91 9.21 -13.01
C ARG A 261 10.11 8.27 -11.81
N TYR A 262 10.75 8.77 -10.77
CA TYR A 262 11.02 8.06 -9.53
C TYR A 262 10.53 8.88 -8.35
N LEU A 263 9.94 8.23 -7.35
CA LEU A 263 9.52 8.85 -6.09
C LEU A 263 10.32 8.22 -4.95
N ALA A 264 10.97 9.05 -4.16
CA ALA A 264 11.67 8.65 -2.94
C ALA A 264 10.89 9.12 -1.71
N THR A 265 10.80 8.27 -0.69
CA THR A 265 10.32 8.64 0.65
C THR A 265 11.45 8.52 1.66
N PHE A 266 11.45 9.37 2.67
CA PHE A 266 12.39 9.35 3.79
C PHE A 266 11.76 10.02 5.02
N GLU A 267 12.13 9.57 6.20
CA GLU A 267 11.79 10.27 7.45
C GLU A 267 12.70 11.48 7.64
N VAL A 268 12.28 12.46 8.43
CA VAL A 268 13.16 13.55 8.87
C VAL A 268 13.17 13.59 10.40
N VAL A 269 14.22 13.01 10.99
CA VAL A 269 14.45 13.05 12.45
C VAL A 269 14.73 14.48 12.91
N ASN A 270 14.41 14.76 14.18
CA ASN A 270 14.40 16.07 14.86
C ASN A 270 13.25 17.00 14.41
N ARG A 271 12.17 16.43 13.88
CA ARG A 271 10.94 17.14 13.50
C ARG A 271 9.72 16.60 14.27
N PRO A 272 8.74 17.47 14.61
CA PRO A 272 8.79 18.94 14.45
C PRO A 272 9.83 19.65 15.33
N SER A 273 10.40 18.96 16.33
CA SER A 273 11.56 19.43 17.09
C SER A 273 12.42 18.26 17.56
N GLN A 274 13.59 18.55 18.14
CA GLN A 274 14.43 17.53 18.77
C GLN A 274 13.75 16.86 19.99
N THR A 275 12.94 17.62 20.74
CA THR A 275 12.25 17.12 21.95
C THR A 275 10.96 16.37 21.64
N ASN A 276 10.30 16.72 20.54
CA ASN A 276 9.15 16.01 20.01
C ASN A 276 9.52 15.40 18.65
N ASN A 277 10.40 14.40 18.67
CA ASN A 277 10.92 13.77 17.47
C ASN A 277 9.97 12.65 17.01
N THR A 278 8.99 13.01 16.18
CA THR A 278 8.04 12.07 15.58
C THR A 278 8.45 11.63 14.17
N ALA A 279 9.58 12.13 13.69
CA ALA A 279 10.20 11.84 12.40
C ALA A 279 9.21 11.82 11.21
N PRO A 280 8.49 12.92 10.92
CA PRO A 280 7.52 12.97 9.83
C PRO A 280 8.14 12.57 8.49
N VAL A 281 7.34 11.92 7.65
CA VAL A 281 7.76 11.41 6.35
C VAL A 281 7.58 12.45 5.25
N TYR A 282 8.60 12.58 4.42
CA TYR A 282 8.63 13.45 3.25
C TYR A 282 8.91 12.63 1.99
N PHE A 283 8.58 13.20 0.84
CA PHE A 283 8.92 12.64 -0.46
C PHE A 283 9.55 13.65 -1.42
N LYS A 284 10.30 13.14 -2.39
CA LYS A 284 10.80 13.88 -3.55
C LYS A 284 10.55 13.08 -4.82
N ILE A 285 10.52 13.77 -5.96
CA ILE A 285 10.38 13.16 -7.28
C ILE A 285 11.62 13.49 -8.12
N SER A 286 12.16 12.48 -8.80
CA SER A 286 13.27 12.58 -9.73
C SER A 286 12.83 12.15 -11.14
N PRO A 287 13.36 12.76 -12.21
CA PRO A 287 13.10 12.31 -13.58
C PRO A 287 13.71 10.92 -13.88
N ASP A 288 14.77 10.52 -13.19
CA ASP A 288 15.59 9.35 -13.55
C ASP A 288 16.03 8.51 -12.34
N GLY A 289 15.69 8.93 -11.12
CA GLY A 289 16.10 8.28 -9.87
C GLY A 289 17.44 8.76 -9.32
N VAL A 290 18.22 9.55 -10.04
CA VAL A 290 19.55 10.00 -9.57
C VAL A 290 19.73 11.52 -9.66
N THR A 291 18.86 12.20 -10.39
CA THR A 291 18.79 13.65 -10.45
C THR A 291 17.77 14.16 -9.43
N TRP A 292 18.26 14.62 -8.28
CA TRP A 292 17.43 15.13 -7.18
C TRP A 292 17.73 16.61 -6.92
N SER A 293 16.74 17.49 -7.13
CA SER A 293 16.95 18.94 -7.06
C SER A 293 15.83 19.68 -6.30
N PRO A 294 16.17 20.73 -5.52
CA PRO A 294 17.52 21.02 -5.02
C PRO A 294 17.91 19.99 -3.95
N SER A 295 19.18 19.60 -3.87
CA SER A 295 19.65 18.62 -2.88
C SER A 295 19.51 19.11 -1.44
N THR A 296 19.47 20.41 -1.18
CA THR A 296 19.30 20.98 0.17
C THR A 296 17.85 20.93 0.68
N SER A 297 16.88 20.59 -0.16
CA SER A 297 15.47 20.50 0.23
C SER A 297 15.11 19.12 0.80
N ILE A 298 14.36 19.12 1.90
CA ILE A 298 13.75 17.93 2.52
C ILE A 298 12.49 17.44 1.79
N GLY A 299 12.07 18.09 0.70
CA GLY A 299 10.93 17.64 -0.11
C GLY A 299 9.56 18.08 0.42
N THR A 300 8.54 17.29 0.09
CA THR A 300 7.13 17.56 0.43
C THR A 300 6.66 16.57 1.49
N GLN A 301 6.04 17.06 2.56
CA GLN A 301 5.51 16.18 3.61
C GLN A 301 4.35 15.33 3.08
N ILE A 302 4.30 14.06 3.47
CA ILE A 302 3.14 13.20 3.22
C ILE A 302 2.07 13.51 4.26
N ALA A 303 0.90 13.94 3.81
CA ALA A 303 -0.23 14.25 4.66
C ALA A 303 -1.57 14.01 3.96
N LEU A 304 -2.58 13.66 4.74
CA LEU A 304 -3.98 13.65 4.35
C LEU A 304 -4.49 15.08 4.18
N ALA A 305 -5.66 15.23 3.55
CA ALA A 305 -6.28 16.54 3.33
C ALA A 305 -6.57 17.31 4.64
N ASN A 306 -6.76 16.60 5.76
CA ASN A 306 -6.99 17.18 7.08
C ASN A 306 -5.68 17.51 7.85
N GLY A 307 -4.51 17.32 7.24
CA GLY A 307 -3.20 17.61 7.82
C GLY A 307 -2.59 16.47 8.64
N ARG A 308 -3.30 15.35 8.87
CA ARG A 308 -2.69 14.15 9.49
C ARG A 308 -1.57 13.61 8.61
N GLY A 309 -0.47 13.21 9.24
CA GLY A 309 0.71 12.70 8.55
C GLY A 309 1.08 11.30 8.97
N ILE A 310 2.25 10.86 8.49
CA ILE A 310 2.91 9.64 8.94
C ILE A 310 4.33 9.94 9.38
N GLY A 311 4.83 9.10 10.27
CA GLY A 311 6.14 9.25 10.86
C GLY A 311 6.91 7.94 10.94
N SER A 312 8.22 8.10 10.83
CA SER A 312 9.28 7.12 10.94
C SER A 312 9.30 5.96 9.93
N SER A 313 10.50 5.66 9.45
CA SER A 313 10.89 4.46 8.72
C SER A 313 10.03 4.13 7.50
N PRO A 314 9.90 5.05 6.51
CA PRO A 314 9.00 4.85 5.40
C PRO A 314 9.47 3.80 4.39
N TYR A 315 8.52 3.08 3.81
CA TYR A 315 8.76 2.18 2.67
C TYR A 315 7.77 2.50 1.54
N VAL A 316 8.24 2.71 0.32
CA VAL A 316 7.39 3.10 -0.82
C VAL A 316 7.44 2.13 -1.99
N LYS A 317 6.27 1.86 -2.58
CA LYS A 317 6.13 1.26 -3.91
C LYS A 317 4.99 1.88 -4.69
N TRP A 318 5.17 1.98 -6.00
CA TRP A 318 4.07 2.14 -6.93
C TRP A 318 3.49 0.76 -7.28
N VAL A 319 2.17 0.69 -7.37
CA VAL A 319 1.44 -0.52 -7.76
C VAL A 319 0.46 -0.16 -8.88
N PRO A 320 0.26 -1.05 -9.88
CA PRO A 320 -0.57 -0.75 -11.06
C PRO A 320 -2.08 -0.69 -10.75
N THR A 321 -2.52 -1.35 -9.68
CA THR A 321 -3.91 -1.36 -9.24
C THR A 321 -4.24 -0.09 -8.45
N GLY A 322 -5.51 0.33 -8.41
CA GLY A 322 -6.00 1.35 -7.48
C GLY A 322 -6.67 2.56 -8.12
N GLY A 323 -6.31 2.90 -9.35
CA GLY A 323 -6.87 4.05 -10.06
C GLY A 323 -6.25 4.25 -11.44
N PRO A 324 -6.62 5.32 -12.17
CA PRO A 324 -6.15 5.57 -13.53
C PRO A 324 -4.63 5.60 -13.73
N LYS A 325 -3.86 5.83 -12.67
CA LYS A 325 -2.39 5.84 -12.66
C LYS A 325 -1.79 4.77 -11.75
N GLY A 326 -2.58 3.77 -11.36
CA GLY A 326 -2.29 2.93 -10.21
C GLY A 326 -2.31 3.75 -8.91
N MET A 327 -1.55 3.31 -7.91
CA MET A 327 -1.37 4.07 -6.65
C MET A 327 0.08 3.99 -6.18
N VAL A 328 0.56 5.06 -5.56
CA VAL A 328 1.78 5.04 -4.75
C VAL A 328 1.37 4.70 -3.33
N VAL A 329 1.95 3.67 -2.73
CA VAL A 329 1.67 3.20 -1.36
C VAL A 329 2.89 3.45 -0.49
N VAL A 330 2.69 3.97 0.71
CA VAL A 330 3.74 4.24 1.70
C VAL A 330 3.37 3.58 3.02
N ALA A 331 4.25 2.72 3.50
CA ALA A 331 4.22 2.21 4.88
C ALA A 331 5.10 3.10 5.77
N SER A 332 4.79 3.15 7.06
CA SER A 332 5.51 3.92 8.07
C SER A 332 5.22 3.32 9.45
N LYS A 333 6.01 3.66 10.47
CA LYS A 333 5.80 3.12 11.81
C LYS A 333 4.50 3.62 12.45
N TRP A 334 4.24 4.92 12.44
CA TRP A 334 3.11 5.50 13.16
C TRP A 334 2.39 6.59 12.36
N GLY A 335 1.12 6.81 12.71
CA GLY A 335 0.34 7.95 12.25
C GLY A 335 0.65 9.20 13.08
N LEU A 336 0.46 10.37 12.49
CA LEU A 336 0.59 11.67 13.15
C LEU A 336 -0.74 12.43 13.09
N ASP A 337 -1.07 13.16 14.15
CA ASP A 337 -2.13 14.17 14.11
C ASP A 337 -1.68 15.41 13.29
N ALA A 338 -2.61 16.35 13.07
CA ALA A 338 -2.31 17.58 12.32
C ALA A 338 -1.31 18.52 13.03
N SER A 339 -1.01 18.28 14.31
CA SER A 339 0.01 19.01 15.08
C SER A 339 1.38 18.30 15.06
N GLY A 340 1.47 17.13 14.41
CA GLY A 340 2.69 16.34 14.30
C GLY A 340 2.96 15.41 15.48
N ASN A 341 2.00 15.15 16.38
CA ASN A 341 2.15 14.20 17.48
C ASN A 341 1.76 12.79 17.02
N ILE A 342 2.38 11.75 17.62
CA ILE A 342 2.03 10.35 17.35
C ILE A 342 0.56 10.11 17.69
N SER A 343 -0.18 9.59 16.71
CA SER A 343 -1.61 9.29 16.79
C SER A 343 -1.96 8.14 15.84
N GLY A 344 -2.04 6.93 16.39
CA GLY A 344 -2.35 5.71 15.66
C GLY A 344 -1.16 5.13 14.87
N GLY A 345 -1.44 4.32 13.86
CA GLY A 345 -0.41 3.67 13.04
C GLY A 345 -0.82 2.33 12.45
N GLN A 346 -2.07 2.23 11.96
CA GLN A 346 -2.61 0.99 11.39
C GLN A 346 -3.02 1.13 9.91
N ASP A 347 -2.51 2.17 9.23
CA ASP A 347 -2.84 2.50 7.85
C ASP A 347 -1.57 2.79 7.04
N PHE A 348 -1.52 2.27 5.81
CA PHE A 348 -0.68 2.81 4.76
C PHE A 348 -1.22 4.18 4.32
N TYR A 349 -0.35 4.99 3.72
CA TYR A 349 -0.74 6.21 3.02
C TYR A 349 -0.61 5.99 1.53
N VAL A 350 -1.66 6.31 0.78
CA VAL A 350 -1.75 6.08 -0.66
C VAL A 350 -2.01 7.37 -1.44
N ASN A 351 -1.50 7.44 -2.67
CA ASN A 351 -1.77 8.53 -3.59
C ASN A 351 -2.03 8.02 -5.01
N TYR A 352 -3.17 8.39 -5.56
CA TYR A 352 -3.64 7.96 -6.89
C TYR A 352 -3.20 8.90 -8.03
N ASN A 353 -2.40 9.92 -7.72
CA ASN A 353 -1.90 10.91 -8.69
C ASN A 353 -0.39 11.15 -8.58
N LEU A 354 0.38 10.10 -8.32
CA LEU A 354 1.85 10.07 -8.38
C LEU A 354 2.52 11.12 -7.47
N GLY A 355 1.98 11.30 -6.27
CA GLY A 355 2.45 12.22 -5.23
C GLY A 355 1.84 13.63 -5.30
N ALA A 356 0.98 13.92 -6.28
CA ALA A 356 0.29 15.20 -6.36
C ALA A 356 -1.01 15.19 -5.54
N GLY A 357 -1.30 16.31 -4.86
CA GLY A 357 -2.49 16.45 -4.04
C GLY A 357 -2.38 15.75 -2.68
N PRO A 358 -3.49 15.69 -1.92
CA PRO A 358 -3.50 15.01 -0.63
C PRO A 358 -3.29 13.50 -0.80
N TRP A 359 -2.79 12.88 0.26
CA TRP A 359 -2.76 11.43 0.40
C TRP A 359 -4.06 10.95 1.03
N GLU A 360 -4.33 9.66 0.89
CA GLU A 360 -5.47 8.96 1.46
C GLU A 360 -4.96 7.77 2.28
N ARG A 361 -5.81 7.18 3.11
CA ARG A 361 -5.42 6.00 3.91
C ARG A 361 -5.61 4.72 3.10
N LEU A 362 -5.05 3.62 3.59
CA LEU A 362 -5.38 2.25 3.20
C LEU A 362 -5.06 1.36 4.41
N PRO A 363 -6.04 0.65 4.98
CA PRO A 363 -5.80 -0.18 6.15
C PRO A 363 -4.66 -1.17 5.99
N MET A 364 -3.85 -1.37 7.03
CA MET A 364 -2.78 -2.36 7.04
C MET A 364 -3.31 -3.80 7.09
N ALA A 365 -2.54 -4.72 6.51
CA ALA A 365 -2.82 -6.15 6.57
C ALA A 365 -2.41 -6.77 7.93
N VAL A 366 -1.39 -6.20 8.56
CA VAL A 366 -0.87 -6.57 9.87
C VAL A 366 -0.78 -5.32 10.74
N THR A 367 -1.37 -5.38 11.93
CA THR A 367 -1.43 -4.26 12.86
C THR A 367 -0.46 -4.44 14.03
N TYR A 368 0.08 -3.28 14.41
CA TYR A 368 1.14 -2.97 15.35
C TYR A 368 0.89 -2.17 16.63
N ASP A 369 1.59 -2.41 17.74
CA ASP A 369 1.58 -1.40 18.82
C ASP A 369 2.50 -0.26 18.41
N SER A 370 1.92 0.70 17.68
CA SER A 370 2.66 1.84 17.15
C SER A 370 3.26 2.73 18.25
N THR A 371 2.77 2.62 19.48
CA THR A 371 3.26 3.37 20.65
C THR A 371 4.30 2.62 21.49
N ASP A 372 4.57 1.34 21.18
CA ASP A 372 5.54 0.49 21.89
C ASP A 372 5.27 0.31 23.41
N THR A 373 4.01 0.43 23.83
CA THR A 373 3.57 0.28 25.24
C THR A 373 3.38 -1.16 25.70
N ALA A 374 3.11 -2.10 24.79
CA ALA A 374 2.81 -3.51 25.05
C ALA A 374 4.06 -4.40 25.11
N GLY A 375 5.25 -3.83 24.91
CA GLY A 375 6.50 -4.51 25.17
C GLY A 375 7.00 -5.44 24.07
N GLY A 376 7.04 -4.96 22.82
CA GLY A 376 7.86 -5.53 21.75
C GLY A 376 9.20 -4.80 21.52
N THR A 377 9.24 -3.51 21.87
CA THR A 377 10.31 -2.55 21.53
C THR A 377 10.53 -2.46 20.02
N PHE A 378 10.19 -1.32 19.42
CA PHE A 378 10.24 -1.08 17.98
C PHE A 378 9.21 -1.86 17.15
N SER A 379 8.03 -2.18 17.69
CA SER A 379 6.91 -2.73 16.92
C SER A 379 6.67 -1.93 15.63
N GLY A 380 6.60 -2.66 14.51
CA GLY A 380 6.44 -2.17 13.14
C GLY A 380 7.45 -1.14 12.63
N PHE A 381 8.59 -1.03 13.30
CA PHE A 381 9.70 -0.21 12.84
C PHE A 381 10.32 -0.78 11.56
N ALA A 382 10.44 0.07 10.54
CA ALA A 382 11.04 -0.26 9.25
C ALA A 382 10.42 -1.50 8.59
N GLN A 383 9.10 -1.57 8.57
CA GLN A 383 8.34 -2.57 7.82
C GLN A 383 8.49 -2.39 6.30
N SER A 384 7.92 -3.34 5.55
CA SER A 384 7.84 -3.25 4.09
C SER A 384 6.63 -3.98 3.54
N PHE A 385 6.42 -3.84 2.25
CA PHE A 385 5.44 -4.61 1.53
C PHE A 385 5.89 -4.82 0.08
N ASP A 386 5.29 -5.82 -0.56
CA ASP A 386 5.36 -6.01 -2.01
C ASP A 386 4.01 -6.57 -2.48
N THR A 387 3.80 -6.68 -3.79
CA THR A 387 2.55 -7.18 -4.36
C THR A 387 2.71 -8.50 -5.06
N SER A 388 1.58 -9.19 -5.23
CA SER A 388 1.41 -10.29 -6.18
C SER A 388 1.86 -9.89 -7.58
N VAL A 389 2.14 -10.88 -8.42
CA VAL A 389 2.65 -10.70 -9.79
C VAL A 389 1.68 -9.87 -10.64
N ASP A 390 0.38 -10.04 -10.45
CA ASP A 390 -0.67 -9.27 -11.11
C ASP A 390 -0.94 -7.89 -10.45
N GLY A 391 -0.27 -7.58 -9.33
CA GLY A 391 -0.43 -6.32 -8.61
C GLY A 391 -1.77 -6.17 -7.88
N ARG A 392 -2.56 -7.24 -7.71
CA ARG A 392 -3.91 -7.19 -7.11
C ARG A 392 -3.92 -7.45 -5.61
N THR A 393 -2.87 -8.06 -5.05
CA THR A 393 -2.74 -8.33 -3.62
C THR A 393 -1.48 -7.69 -3.06
N LEU A 394 -1.59 -7.01 -1.92
CA LEU A 394 -0.46 -6.48 -1.16
C LEU A 394 -0.09 -7.47 -0.05
N TYR A 395 1.20 -7.73 0.14
CA TYR A 395 1.78 -8.52 1.22
C TYR A 395 2.64 -7.62 2.11
N GLN A 396 2.22 -7.37 3.33
CA GLN A 396 2.93 -6.57 4.32
C GLN A 396 3.78 -7.45 5.21
N ALA A 397 5.08 -7.17 5.30
CA ALA A 397 5.97 -7.79 6.27
C ALA A 397 6.34 -6.79 7.37
N THR A 398 6.07 -7.14 8.62
CA THR A 398 6.32 -6.27 9.76
C THR A 398 6.65 -7.08 11.02
N ASN A 399 7.31 -6.44 11.98
CA ASN A 399 7.58 -7.02 13.29
C ASN A 399 6.49 -6.60 14.29
N VAL A 400 5.96 -7.56 15.05
CA VAL A 400 4.78 -7.38 15.91
C VAL A 400 5.10 -7.85 17.32
N GLU A 401 4.73 -7.08 18.33
CA GLU A 401 4.93 -7.44 19.73
C GLU A 401 4.30 -8.79 20.09
N ASN A 402 5.05 -9.59 20.84
CA ASN A 402 4.61 -10.86 21.39
C ASN A 402 4.64 -10.79 22.91
N ALA A 403 3.46 -10.71 23.53
CA ALA A 403 3.33 -10.59 24.97
C ALA A 403 3.89 -11.78 25.76
N ALA A 404 3.98 -12.97 25.15
CA ALA A 404 4.51 -14.16 25.81
C ALA A 404 6.05 -14.17 25.88
N THR A 405 6.72 -13.68 24.83
CA THR A 405 8.19 -13.65 24.76
C THR A 405 8.78 -12.30 25.12
N THR A 406 7.95 -11.25 25.12
CA THR A 406 8.31 -9.85 25.37
C THR A 406 9.24 -9.26 24.28
N TYR A 407 9.28 -9.92 23.11
CA TYR A 407 10.01 -9.57 21.90
C TYR A 407 9.03 -9.38 20.73
N ASN A 408 9.54 -9.00 19.56
CA ASN A 408 8.77 -9.00 18.33
C ASN A 408 8.87 -10.31 17.56
N ASP A 409 7.73 -10.80 17.09
CA ASP A 409 7.60 -11.78 16.01
C ASP A 409 7.77 -11.10 14.65
N ILE A 410 8.08 -11.87 13.61
CA ILE A 410 7.94 -11.44 12.21
C ILE A 410 6.66 -12.04 11.64
N ARG A 411 5.82 -11.18 11.05
CA ARG A 411 4.54 -11.56 10.46
C ARG A 411 4.40 -11.04 9.04
N VAL A 412 3.68 -11.81 8.22
CA VAL A 412 3.25 -11.39 6.89
C VAL A 412 1.75 -11.53 6.76
N GLY A 413 1.06 -10.44 6.42
CA GLY A 413 -0.37 -10.42 6.13
C GLY A 413 -0.63 -9.90 4.73
N SER A 414 -1.83 -10.16 4.22
CA SER A 414 -2.24 -9.68 2.90
C SER A 414 -3.57 -8.95 2.88
N ILE A 415 -3.75 -8.05 1.92
CA ILE A 415 -5.03 -7.46 1.55
C ILE A 415 -5.18 -7.34 0.03
N PRO A 416 -6.40 -7.45 -0.52
CA PRO A 416 -6.68 -7.11 -1.92
C PRO A 416 -6.62 -5.59 -2.14
N LEU A 417 -6.06 -5.18 -3.27
CA LEU A 417 -5.95 -3.79 -3.70
C LEU A 417 -7.07 -3.36 -4.66
N ASP A 418 -7.77 -4.34 -5.22
CA ASP A 418 -8.89 -4.18 -6.16
C ASP A 418 -10.24 -4.51 -5.53
N ALA A 419 -10.30 -4.65 -4.21
CA ALA A 419 -11.57 -4.77 -3.51
C ALA A 419 -12.36 -3.46 -3.57
N GLN A 420 -13.67 -3.60 -3.67
CA GLN A 420 -14.59 -2.51 -3.33
C GLN A 420 -14.68 -2.42 -1.80
N GLN A 421 -14.67 -1.19 -1.29
CA GLN A 421 -14.55 -0.91 0.13
C GLN A 421 -15.80 -0.20 0.62
N TYR A 422 -16.36 -0.69 1.71
CA TYR A 422 -17.60 -0.20 2.30
C TYR A 422 -17.38 0.05 3.79
N GLU A 423 -17.48 1.31 4.20
CA GLU A 423 -17.27 1.70 5.59
C GLU A 423 -18.47 1.35 6.46
N ALA A 424 -18.22 0.78 7.64
CA ALA A 424 -19.27 0.34 8.54
C ALA A 424 -20.10 1.52 9.04
N GLU A 425 -19.49 2.68 9.28
CA GLU A 425 -20.19 3.89 9.74
C GLU A 425 -21.14 4.49 8.70
N LYS A 426 -21.01 4.10 7.42
CA LYS A 426 -21.95 4.45 6.34
C LYS A 426 -23.05 3.41 6.15
N ALA A 427 -22.94 2.23 6.78
CA ALA A 427 -23.91 1.16 6.66
C ALA A 427 -25.20 1.44 7.47
N ALA A 428 -26.31 0.83 7.04
CA ALA A 428 -27.54 0.89 7.81
C ALA A 428 -27.37 0.11 9.12
N ARG A 429 -27.82 0.68 10.25
CA ARG A 429 -27.57 0.12 11.57
C ARG A 429 -28.81 0.17 12.45
N THR A 430 -28.97 -0.83 13.31
CA THR A 430 -30.06 -0.84 14.30
C THR A 430 -29.81 0.22 15.38
N SER A 431 -30.88 0.70 16.02
CA SER A 431 -30.83 1.83 16.95
C SER A 431 -30.01 1.59 18.22
N ASP A 432 -29.72 0.33 18.51
CA ASP A 432 -28.95 -0.12 19.67
C ASP A 432 -27.44 -0.27 19.41
N THR A 433 -26.98 0.06 18.20
CA THR A 433 -25.55 0.17 17.84
C THR A 433 -25.07 1.62 17.92
N SER A 434 -23.76 1.85 17.97
CA SER A 434 -23.17 3.20 18.03
C SER A 434 -22.06 3.41 17.02
N LEU A 435 -21.90 4.65 16.53
CA LEU A 435 -20.66 5.06 15.87
C LEU A 435 -19.63 5.39 16.95
N VAL A 436 -18.43 4.83 16.81
CA VAL A 436 -17.30 5.05 17.72
C VAL A 436 -16.18 5.68 16.91
N THR A 437 -15.77 6.89 17.27
CA THR A 437 -14.59 7.53 16.67
C THR A 437 -13.34 6.78 17.11
N ASP A 438 -12.51 6.40 16.15
CA ASP A 438 -11.22 5.76 16.39
C ASP A 438 -10.22 6.23 15.33
N VAL A 439 -9.02 6.60 15.76
CA VAL A 439 -7.99 7.15 14.87
C VAL A 439 -7.46 6.09 13.90
N ASN A 440 -7.51 4.81 14.28
CA ASN A 440 -7.05 3.68 13.50
C ASN A 440 -8.15 3.04 12.64
N ALA A 441 -9.40 3.50 12.78
CA ALA A 441 -10.48 3.11 11.89
C ALA A 441 -10.25 3.69 10.49
N ALA A 442 -10.59 2.93 9.45
CA ALA A 442 -10.22 3.21 8.05
C ALA A 442 -10.64 4.61 7.58
N ASN A 443 -11.83 5.03 8.00
CA ASN A 443 -12.36 6.37 7.77
C ASN A 443 -12.68 7.12 9.10
N GLY A 444 -11.94 6.75 10.16
CA GLY A 444 -11.92 7.47 11.43
C GLY A 444 -13.08 7.16 12.38
N SER A 445 -13.94 6.21 12.02
CA SER A 445 -15.00 5.68 12.88
C SER A 445 -15.29 4.23 12.55
N LYS A 446 -15.87 3.51 13.51
CA LYS A 446 -16.35 2.14 13.37
C LYS A 446 -17.76 2.01 13.95
N VAL A 447 -18.44 0.91 13.69
CA VAL A 447 -19.70 0.56 14.34
C VAL A 447 -19.45 -0.35 15.53
N GLY A 448 -19.70 0.19 16.72
CA GLY A 448 -19.59 -0.49 17.99
C GLY A 448 -20.93 -0.85 18.64
N ASN A 449 -20.85 -1.45 19.82
CA ASN A 449 -21.99 -1.90 20.62
C ASN A 449 -22.93 -2.88 19.87
N ILE A 450 -22.38 -3.79 19.05
CA ILE A 450 -23.13 -4.87 18.40
C ILE A 450 -23.39 -6.01 19.42
N ASN A 451 -24.09 -5.68 20.50
CA ASN A 451 -24.08 -6.47 21.73
C ASN A 451 -25.39 -7.23 21.98
N ASN A 452 -26.52 -6.70 21.54
CA ASN A 452 -27.84 -7.27 21.81
C ASN A 452 -28.25 -8.25 20.71
N SER A 453 -29.21 -9.13 20.99
CA SER A 453 -29.76 -10.06 19.98
C SER A 453 -30.41 -9.34 18.79
N THR A 454 -30.78 -8.07 18.95
CA THR A 454 -31.34 -7.21 17.91
C THR A 454 -30.28 -6.44 17.12
N SER A 455 -29.04 -6.38 17.59
CA SER A 455 -28.01 -5.52 16.99
C SER A 455 -27.62 -6.03 15.60
N ALA A 456 -27.63 -5.15 14.59
CA ALA A 456 -27.21 -5.48 13.24
C ALA A 456 -26.63 -4.27 12.47
N VAL A 457 -25.69 -4.58 11.58
CA VAL A 457 -25.11 -3.66 10.59
C VAL A 457 -25.34 -4.25 9.21
N THR A 458 -25.95 -3.47 8.32
CA THR A 458 -26.35 -3.91 6.97
C THR A 458 -25.69 -3.04 5.90
N PHE A 459 -24.77 -3.64 5.16
CA PHE A 459 -24.11 -3.03 4.02
C PHE A 459 -24.99 -3.16 2.79
N THR A 460 -25.01 -2.12 1.95
CA THR A 460 -25.50 -2.20 0.58
C THR A 460 -24.30 -2.20 -0.34
N VAL A 461 -24.14 -3.25 -1.13
CA VAL A 461 -22.99 -3.44 -2.03
C VAL A 461 -23.46 -3.64 -3.46
N ARG A 462 -22.64 -3.27 -4.45
CA ARG A 462 -22.92 -3.56 -5.86
C ARG A 462 -21.81 -4.37 -6.49
N VAL A 463 -22.18 -5.46 -7.15
CA VAL A 463 -21.23 -6.24 -7.95
C VAL A 463 -21.64 -6.30 -9.43
N PRO A 464 -20.69 -6.34 -10.37
CA PRO A 464 -20.99 -6.29 -11.80
C PRO A 464 -21.64 -7.57 -12.33
N SER A 465 -21.41 -8.71 -11.68
CA SER A 465 -21.90 -10.02 -12.10
C SER A 465 -22.34 -10.86 -10.91
N ALA A 466 -23.31 -11.76 -11.11
CA ALA A 466 -23.68 -12.72 -10.10
C ALA A 466 -22.56 -13.75 -9.93
N GLY A 467 -22.29 -14.17 -8.69
CA GLY A 467 -21.20 -15.10 -8.45
C GLY A 467 -20.82 -15.24 -6.98
N SER A 468 -19.74 -15.99 -6.76
CA SER A 468 -19.11 -16.14 -5.45
C SER A 468 -18.10 -15.02 -5.23
N TYR A 469 -18.22 -14.33 -4.11
CA TYR A 469 -17.37 -13.22 -3.69
C TYR A 469 -16.81 -13.49 -2.30
N THR A 470 -15.58 -13.02 -2.06
CA THR A 470 -14.96 -13.06 -0.75
C THR A 470 -15.15 -11.71 -0.05
N LEU A 471 -15.65 -11.79 1.18
CA LEU A 471 -15.77 -10.67 2.11
C LEU A 471 -14.54 -10.66 3.00
N ASN A 472 -13.79 -9.56 3.06
CA ASN A 472 -12.86 -9.30 4.17
C ASN A 472 -13.50 -8.28 5.10
N VAL A 473 -13.61 -8.63 6.37
CA VAL A 473 -14.20 -7.79 7.40
C VAL A 473 -13.08 -7.31 8.31
N ARG A 474 -12.84 -6.00 8.33
CA ARG A 474 -11.96 -5.37 9.32
C ARG A 474 -12.74 -5.20 10.60
N TYR A 475 -12.23 -5.76 11.68
CA TYR A 475 -12.92 -5.84 12.96
C TYR A 475 -11.96 -5.59 14.11
N ASP A 476 -12.49 -5.27 15.28
CA ASP A 476 -11.78 -5.47 16.53
C ASP A 476 -12.64 -6.25 17.54
N ASN A 477 -11.96 -6.98 18.41
CA ASN A 477 -12.55 -7.86 19.39
C ASN A 477 -11.67 -7.89 20.65
N GLY A 478 -11.81 -6.86 21.48
CA GLY A 478 -11.08 -6.73 22.74
C GLY A 478 -11.67 -7.57 23.89
N THR A 479 -12.44 -8.63 23.61
CA THR A 479 -13.07 -9.46 24.66
C THR A 479 -12.13 -10.51 25.27
N GLY A 480 -10.98 -10.76 24.64
CA GLY A 480 -10.03 -11.80 25.04
C GLY A 480 -10.41 -13.23 24.59
N ALA A 481 -11.53 -13.41 23.89
CA ALA A 481 -11.95 -14.68 23.29
C ALA A 481 -12.56 -14.48 21.90
N ALA A 482 -12.80 -15.56 21.16
CA ALA A 482 -13.42 -15.46 19.84
C ALA A 482 -14.90 -15.02 19.94
N SER A 483 -15.29 -14.08 19.07
CA SER A 483 -16.66 -13.58 18.90
C SER A 483 -17.20 -13.95 17.52
N THR A 484 -18.52 -13.89 17.31
CA THR A 484 -19.11 -14.19 15.99
C THR A 484 -20.25 -13.25 15.61
N HIS A 485 -20.45 -13.06 14.31
CA HIS A 485 -21.67 -12.47 13.74
C HIS A 485 -22.37 -13.49 12.83
N ASN A 486 -23.69 -13.39 12.73
CA ASN A 486 -24.48 -14.05 11.71
C ASN A 486 -24.48 -13.17 10.45
N VAL A 487 -24.14 -13.74 9.30
CA VAL A 487 -24.09 -13.05 8.01
C VAL A 487 -25.22 -13.54 7.10
N SER A 488 -26.12 -12.64 6.71
CA SER A 488 -27.23 -12.90 5.78
C SER A 488 -27.08 -12.04 4.54
N VAL A 489 -27.23 -12.64 3.36
CA VAL A 489 -27.24 -11.94 2.07
C VAL A 489 -28.68 -11.83 1.57
N ASN A 490 -29.12 -10.63 1.22
CA ASN A 490 -30.45 -10.36 0.64
C ASN A 490 -31.61 -10.95 1.48
N GLY A 491 -31.47 -10.99 2.80
CA GLY A 491 -32.45 -11.58 3.72
C GLY A 491 -32.52 -13.11 3.70
N GLY A 492 -31.59 -13.78 3.02
CA GLY A 492 -31.47 -15.23 2.96
C GLY A 492 -30.97 -15.86 4.26
N THR A 493 -30.83 -17.18 4.26
CA THR A 493 -30.35 -17.95 5.42
C THR A 493 -28.99 -17.47 5.89
N ALA A 494 -28.89 -17.14 7.18
CA ALA A 494 -27.66 -16.65 7.76
C ALA A 494 -26.63 -17.77 7.98
N SER A 495 -25.35 -17.42 7.91
CA SER A 495 -24.24 -18.28 8.30
C SER A 495 -23.21 -17.50 9.12
N SER A 496 -22.45 -18.18 9.97
CA SER A 496 -21.56 -17.49 10.92
C SER A 496 -20.26 -17.00 10.26
N ILE A 497 -19.70 -15.91 10.79
CA ILE A 497 -18.30 -15.49 10.64
C ILE A 497 -17.68 -15.36 12.04
N SER A 498 -16.44 -15.80 12.18
CA SER A 498 -15.71 -15.79 13.45
C SER A 498 -14.62 -14.74 13.47
N TYR A 499 -14.48 -14.09 14.63
CA TYR A 499 -13.56 -13.02 14.91
C TYR A 499 -12.66 -13.45 16.08
N PRO A 500 -11.44 -13.94 15.83
CA PRO A 500 -10.44 -14.15 16.88
C PRO A 500 -10.25 -12.90 17.76
N ALA A 501 -9.88 -13.08 19.02
CA ALA A 501 -9.58 -11.93 19.89
C ALA A 501 -8.47 -11.08 19.27
N THR A 502 -8.68 -9.77 19.22
CA THR A 502 -7.61 -8.82 18.96
C THR A 502 -6.88 -8.52 20.26
N VAL A 503 -5.72 -7.85 20.17
CA VAL A 503 -4.96 -7.47 21.37
C VAL A 503 -5.81 -6.61 22.30
N ASP A 504 -6.47 -5.59 21.74
CA ASP A 504 -7.36 -4.66 22.44
C ASP A 504 -8.47 -4.15 21.49
N TRP A 505 -9.41 -3.37 22.03
CA TRP A 505 -10.31 -2.52 21.24
C TRP A 505 -9.51 -1.40 20.54
N GLY A 506 -9.82 -1.13 19.27
CA GLY A 506 -9.07 -0.19 18.42
C GLY A 506 -7.81 -0.79 17.78
N ARG A 507 -7.53 -2.08 18.04
CA ARG A 507 -6.48 -2.84 17.37
C ARG A 507 -7.08 -3.83 16.40
N PHE A 508 -7.05 -3.50 15.11
CA PHE A 508 -7.85 -4.20 14.12
C PHE A 508 -7.20 -5.49 13.63
N GLY A 509 -8.05 -6.47 13.31
CA GLY A 509 -7.72 -7.66 12.56
C GLY A 509 -8.69 -7.84 11.39
N TRP A 510 -8.45 -8.90 10.62
CA TRP A 510 -9.28 -9.22 9.46
C TRP A 510 -9.95 -10.60 9.61
N ALA A 511 -11.18 -10.73 9.15
CA ALA A 511 -11.88 -12.00 9.06
C ALA A 511 -12.44 -12.18 7.66
N GLN A 512 -12.46 -13.42 7.16
CA GLN A 512 -12.92 -13.71 5.80
C GLN A 512 -14.17 -14.56 5.77
N LYS A 513 -15.02 -14.32 4.76
CA LYS A 513 -16.17 -15.17 4.45
C LYS A 513 -16.51 -15.13 2.98
N THR A 514 -16.74 -16.28 2.38
CA THR A 514 -17.28 -16.38 1.02
C THR A 514 -18.81 -16.32 1.05
N VAL A 515 -19.40 -15.55 0.14
CA VAL A 515 -20.85 -15.44 -0.06
C VAL A 515 -21.20 -15.48 -1.56
N THR A 516 -22.46 -15.72 -1.88
CA THR A 516 -22.99 -15.61 -3.24
C THR A 516 -23.80 -14.32 -3.37
N LEU A 517 -23.48 -13.50 -4.37
CA LEU A 517 -24.15 -12.23 -4.65
C LEU A 517 -24.85 -12.28 -6.02
N ASN A 518 -25.94 -11.53 -6.15
CA ASN A 518 -26.60 -11.28 -7.43
C ASN A 518 -25.87 -10.18 -8.19
N ALA A 519 -26.00 -10.13 -9.51
CA ALA A 519 -25.54 -8.97 -10.29
C ALA A 519 -26.32 -7.72 -9.87
N GLY A 520 -25.63 -6.58 -9.73
CA GLY A 520 -26.22 -5.34 -9.24
C GLY A 520 -26.17 -5.22 -7.72
N ALA A 521 -27.17 -4.54 -7.15
CA ALA A 521 -27.23 -4.23 -5.73
C ALA A 521 -27.59 -5.46 -4.87
N ASN A 522 -26.93 -5.59 -3.73
CA ASN A 522 -27.17 -6.62 -2.72
C ASN A 522 -27.12 -6.00 -1.32
N THR A 523 -27.79 -6.63 -0.35
CA THR A 523 -27.61 -6.33 1.07
C THR A 523 -26.86 -7.44 1.78
N ILE A 524 -25.96 -7.07 2.69
CA ILE A 524 -25.21 -8.00 3.53
C ILE A 524 -25.36 -7.55 4.98
N ALA A 525 -26.13 -8.31 5.76
CA ALA A 525 -26.40 -8.02 7.16
C ALA A 525 -25.50 -8.86 8.08
N PHE A 526 -24.81 -8.18 8.99
CA PHE A 526 -24.07 -8.76 10.10
C PHE A 526 -24.86 -8.50 11.38
N SER A 527 -25.50 -9.54 11.92
CA SER A 527 -26.19 -9.46 13.21
C SER A 527 -25.41 -10.16 14.30
N LYS A 528 -25.64 -9.74 15.54
CA LYS A 528 -24.97 -10.31 16.71
C LYS A 528 -25.07 -11.85 16.72
N GLY A 529 -23.93 -12.52 16.92
CA GLY A 529 -23.81 -13.96 17.10
C GLY A 529 -23.49 -14.32 18.55
N THR A 530 -22.30 -14.88 18.78
CA THR A 530 -21.77 -15.18 20.12
C THR A 530 -20.82 -14.06 20.57
N SER A 531 -20.84 -13.71 21.86
CA SER A 531 -20.06 -12.59 22.40
C SER A 531 -20.33 -11.28 21.61
N TYR A 532 -19.34 -10.42 21.42
CA TYR A 532 -19.42 -9.15 20.70
C TYR A 532 -18.09 -8.78 20.03
N ALA A 533 -18.16 -8.17 18.84
CA ALA A 533 -17.05 -7.60 18.08
C ALA A 533 -17.57 -6.35 17.35
N GLU A 534 -16.69 -5.41 17.02
CA GLU A 534 -17.05 -4.17 16.31
C GLU A 534 -16.56 -4.22 14.87
N LEU A 535 -17.27 -3.51 13.97
CA LEU A 535 -16.99 -3.53 12.54
C LEU A 535 -16.48 -2.17 12.09
N ASP A 536 -15.36 -2.17 11.37
CA ASP A 536 -14.76 -0.96 10.79
C ASP A 536 -15.04 -0.88 9.30
N GLN A 537 -14.64 -1.91 8.54
CA GLN A 537 -14.75 -1.89 7.08
C GLN A 537 -15.14 -3.28 6.55
N LEU A 538 -15.91 -3.29 5.46
CA LEU A 538 -16.15 -4.45 4.62
C LEU A 538 -15.47 -4.26 3.26
N GLN A 539 -14.63 -5.22 2.87
CA GLN A 539 -14.11 -5.35 1.52
C GLN A 539 -14.84 -6.47 0.79
N VAL A 540 -15.25 -6.20 -0.45
CA VAL A 540 -15.86 -7.18 -1.35
C VAL A 540 -14.94 -7.33 -2.56
N TYR A 541 -14.47 -8.55 -2.82
CA TYR A 541 -13.63 -8.82 -3.99
C TYR A 541 -13.86 -10.22 -4.54
N GLN A 542 -13.33 -10.45 -5.75
CA GLN A 542 -13.36 -11.75 -6.41
C GLN A 542 -11.95 -12.10 -6.88
N PRO A 543 -11.35 -13.21 -6.42
CA PRO A 543 -9.96 -13.55 -6.79
C PRO A 543 -9.71 -13.58 -8.30
N SER A 544 -10.66 -14.14 -9.06
CA SER A 544 -10.54 -14.31 -10.52
C SER A 544 -10.95 -13.10 -11.36
N THR A 545 -11.59 -12.09 -10.76
CA THR A 545 -12.19 -10.97 -11.49
C THR A 545 -11.81 -9.66 -10.83
N GLN A 546 -11.07 -8.80 -11.54
CA GLN A 546 -10.75 -7.48 -11.03
C GLN A 546 -12.04 -6.66 -10.95
N LEU A 547 -12.31 -6.09 -9.77
CA LEU A 547 -13.37 -5.12 -9.61
C LEU A 547 -12.83 -3.72 -9.90
N ASP A 548 -13.69 -2.89 -10.47
CA ASP A 548 -13.34 -1.51 -10.75
C ASP A 548 -13.17 -0.71 -9.46
N SER A 549 -12.26 0.24 -9.55
CA SER A 549 -11.94 1.14 -8.46
C SER A 549 -13.04 2.21 -8.31
N GLN A 550 -13.61 2.34 -7.12
CA GLN A 550 -14.66 3.32 -6.82
C GLN A 550 -14.07 4.67 -6.40
N PHE A 551 -14.54 5.74 -7.04
CA PHE A 551 -14.10 7.11 -6.77
C PHE A 551 -15.27 8.09 -6.68
N ARG A 552 -15.09 9.10 -5.85
CA ARG A 552 -15.82 10.37 -5.91
C ARG A 552 -15.05 11.33 -6.81
N ILE A 553 -15.77 12.00 -7.72
CA ILE A 553 -15.17 12.94 -8.68
C ILE A 553 -15.58 14.36 -8.28
N VAL A 554 -14.63 15.11 -7.70
CA VAL A 554 -14.88 16.41 -7.05
C VAL A 554 -14.44 17.54 -7.97
N ASN A 555 -15.33 18.49 -8.24
CA ASN A 555 -15.01 19.67 -9.05
C ASN A 555 -14.08 20.62 -8.29
N ARG A 556 -12.96 21.03 -8.88
CA ARG A 556 -11.97 21.92 -8.25
C ARG A 556 -12.55 23.29 -7.89
N ASN A 557 -13.44 23.84 -8.71
CA ASN A 557 -13.98 25.18 -8.49
C ASN A 557 -14.97 25.23 -7.32
N SER A 558 -15.84 24.23 -7.20
CA SER A 558 -16.95 24.24 -6.23
C SER A 558 -16.75 23.35 -5.01
N GLY A 559 -15.82 22.40 -5.06
CA GLY A 559 -15.67 21.33 -4.05
C GLY A 559 -16.81 20.32 -4.03
N LYS A 560 -17.71 20.34 -5.02
CA LYS A 560 -18.89 19.45 -5.11
C LYS A 560 -18.63 18.23 -5.98
N LEU A 561 -19.41 17.17 -5.76
CA LEU A 561 -19.26 15.88 -6.42
C LEU A 561 -20.08 15.81 -7.71
N LEU A 562 -19.53 15.14 -8.72
CA LEU A 562 -20.27 14.73 -9.91
C LEU A 562 -21.34 13.69 -9.52
N GLU A 563 -22.60 13.97 -9.85
CA GLU A 563 -23.75 13.19 -9.43
C GLU A 563 -24.75 12.99 -10.58
N ILE A 564 -25.41 11.83 -10.62
CA ILE A 564 -26.64 11.63 -11.40
C ILE A 564 -27.86 12.11 -10.62
N ALA A 565 -28.61 13.03 -11.21
CA ALA A 565 -29.71 13.71 -10.55
C ALA A 565 -30.83 12.78 -10.09
N SER A 566 -31.39 13.08 -8.91
CA SER A 566 -32.60 12.45 -8.36
C SER A 566 -32.52 10.93 -8.18
N ALA A 567 -31.31 10.36 -8.11
CA ALA A 567 -31.07 8.92 -8.04
C ALA A 567 -31.77 8.09 -9.12
N LEU A 568 -32.04 8.72 -10.27
CA LEU A 568 -32.64 8.03 -11.41
C LEU A 568 -31.67 6.98 -11.95
N THR A 569 -32.23 5.84 -12.37
CA THR A 569 -31.49 4.73 -12.99
C THR A 569 -31.83 4.57 -14.47
N THR A 570 -32.70 5.41 -15.02
CA THR A 570 -33.10 5.40 -16.43
C THR A 570 -32.02 5.99 -17.33
N ASP A 571 -32.02 5.55 -18.59
CA ASP A 571 -31.22 6.18 -19.64
C ASP A 571 -31.65 7.64 -19.82
N GLY A 572 -30.68 8.54 -19.99
CA GLY A 572 -30.92 9.98 -20.10
C GLY A 572 -31.14 10.73 -18.80
N ALA A 573 -30.98 10.07 -17.65
CA ALA A 573 -30.86 10.81 -16.39
C ALA A 573 -29.61 11.71 -16.45
N LEU A 574 -29.80 12.97 -16.08
CA LEU A 574 -28.80 14.03 -16.29
C LEU A 574 -27.75 14.05 -15.17
N ALA A 575 -26.52 14.38 -15.56
CA ALA A 575 -25.41 14.60 -14.63
C ALA A 575 -25.32 16.07 -14.21
N GLY A 576 -24.94 16.30 -12.96
CA GLY A 576 -24.69 17.62 -12.39
C GLY A 576 -23.73 17.55 -11.20
N GLN A 577 -23.70 18.61 -10.39
CA GLN A 577 -22.94 18.62 -9.15
C GLN A 577 -23.78 18.88 -7.90
N TRP A 578 -23.41 18.25 -6.79
CA TRP A 578 -24.02 18.45 -5.47
C TRP A 578 -22.98 18.36 -4.35
N ALA A 579 -23.29 18.97 -3.21
CA ALA A 579 -22.59 18.66 -1.97
C ALA A 579 -22.72 17.16 -1.63
N ASP A 580 -21.87 16.63 -0.75
CA ASP A 580 -21.93 15.22 -0.35
C ASP A 580 -23.33 14.83 0.15
N THR A 581 -24.01 13.95 -0.61
CA THR A 581 -25.35 13.44 -0.29
C THR A 581 -25.30 12.06 0.34
N ALA A 582 -24.09 11.50 0.52
CA ALA A 582 -23.84 10.11 0.91
C ALA A 582 -24.55 9.07 0.01
N ASN A 583 -24.98 9.47 -1.19
CA ASN A 583 -25.73 8.62 -2.09
C ASN A 583 -24.79 7.94 -3.11
N PRO A 584 -25.03 6.66 -3.47
CA PRO A 584 -24.26 5.98 -4.52
C PRO A 584 -24.29 6.67 -5.89
N THR A 585 -25.18 7.63 -6.12
CA THR A 585 -25.18 8.49 -7.32
C THR A 585 -23.92 9.33 -7.49
N GLN A 586 -23.14 9.55 -6.41
CA GLN A 586 -21.89 10.31 -6.40
C GLN A 586 -20.64 9.43 -6.52
N ILE A 587 -20.82 8.11 -6.57
CA ILE A 587 -19.74 7.12 -6.63
C ILE A 587 -19.63 6.59 -8.06
N TRP A 588 -18.40 6.58 -8.58
CA TRP A 588 -18.09 6.18 -9.94
C TRP A 588 -17.06 5.05 -9.94
N ASN A 589 -17.43 3.91 -10.51
CA ASN A 589 -16.52 2.81 -10.83
C ASN A 589 -15.70 3.22 -12.07
N VAL A 590 -14.39 3.34 -11.91
CA VAL A 590 -13.46 3.84 -12.92
C VAL A 590 -12.85 2.67 -13.67
N HIS A 591 -13.36 2.42 -14.87
CA HIS A 591 -13.03 1.27 -15.70
C HIS A 591 -12.03 1.66 -16.81
N PRO A 592 -10.77 1.22 -16.77
CA PRO A 592 -9.83 1.50 -17.85
C PRO A 592 -10.18 0.70 -19.11
N VAL A 593 -10.20 1.36 -20.26
CA VAL A 593 -10.34 0.75 -21.58
C VAL A 593 -9.12 1.13 -22.44
N THR A 594 -8.90 0.46 -23.58
CA THR A 594 -7.74 0.76 -24.43
C THR A 594 -7.74 2.23 -24.87
N GLY A 595 -6.77 3.00 -24.37
CA GLY A 595 -6.59 4.42 -24.71
C GLY A 595 -7.57 5.40 -24.06
N SER A 596 -8.48 4.97 -23.18
CA SER A 596 -9.50 5.83 -22.57
C SER A 596 -10.00 5.26 -21.23
N THR A 597 -10.93 5.95 -20.56
CA THR A 597 -11.58 5.48 -19.35
C THR A 597 -13.09 5.56 -19.47
N GLN A 598 -13.78 4.61 -18.84
CA GLN A 598 -15.23 4.58 -18.68
C GLN A 598 -15.58 4.81 -17.21
N LEU A 599 -16.69 5.52 -16.96
CA LEU A 599 -17.14 5.89 -15.62
C LEU A 599 -18.54 5.35 -15.39
N PHE A 600 -18.66 4.25 -14.64
CA PHE A 600 -19.93 3.63 -14.31
C PHE A 600 -20.46 4.18 -12.98
N ASN A 601 -21.67 4.71 -12.99
CA ASN A 601 -22.33 5.18 -11.78
C ASN A 601 -22.70 4.01 -10.87
N ASP A 602 -22.34 4.09 -9.58
CA ASP A 602 -22.57 3.01 -8.62
C ASP A 602 -24.05 2.85 -8.22
N ASN A 603 -24.91 3.84 -8.45
CA ASN A 603 -26.35 3.66 -8.22
C ASN A 603 -27.06 2.92 -9.38
N SER A 604 -26.66 3.16 -10.63
CA SER A 604 -27.38 2.65 -11.81
C SER A 604 -26.66 1.52 -12.55
N GLY A 605 -25.33 1.41 -12.41
CA GLY A 605 -24.50 0.57 -13.27
C GLY A 605 -24.36 1.08 -14.71
N LYS A 606 -24.66 2.37 -14.96
CA LYS A 606 -24.63 3.00 -16.29
C LYS A 606 -23.47 3.97 -16.45
N LEU A 607 -23.08 4.22 -17.69
CA LEU A 607 -21.91 5.03 -18.05
C LEU A 607 -22.24 6.52 -18.14
N LEU A 608 -21.32 7.37 -17.67
CA LEU A 608 -21.33 8.80 -17.98
C LEU A 608 -21.17 9.02 -19.49
N GLU A 609 -22.12 9.70 -20.11
CA GLU A 609 -22.21 9.86 -21.56
C GLU A 609 -22.56 11.30 -21.98
N ILE A 610 -21.98 11.74 -23.10
CA ILE A 610 -22.53 12.88 -23.87
C ILE A 610 -23.60 12.37 -24.84
N PRO A 611 -24.86 12.78 -24.69
CA PRO A 611 -25.97 12.20 -25.42
C PRO A 611 -25.91 12.43 -26.94
N GLY A 612 -26.40 11.45 -27.69
CA GLY A 612 -26.68 11.57 -29.13
C GLY A 612 -25.46 11.89 -30.00
N ALA A 613 -24.25 11.55 -29.53
CA ALA A 613 -22.98 11.88 -30.19
C ALA A 613 -22.79 13.37 -30.49
N GLN A 614 -23.47 14.24 -29.74
CA GLN A 614 -23.39 15.68 -29.95
C GLN A 614 -21.97 16.20 -29.65
N THR A 615 -21.50 17.12 -30.49
CA THR A 615 -20.17 17.74 -30.37
C THR A 615 -20.22 19.23 -30.06
N GLY A 616 -21.41 19.79 -29.87
CA GLY A 616 -21.62 21.19 -29.51
C GLY A 616 -21.18 21.51 -28.07
N ASN A 617 -20.95 22.80 -27.80
CA ASN A 617 -20.77 23.30 -26.43
C ASN A 617 -22.09 23.25 -25.66
N ALA A 618 -22.00 23.25 -24.33
CA ALA A 618 -23.13 23.28 -23.40
C ALA A 618 -24.11 22.10 -23.54
N VAL A 619 -23.64 20.97 -24.06
CA VAL A 619 -24.39 19.72 -24.05
C VAL A 619 -24.19 19.08 -22.68
N GLN A 620 -25.27 18.97 -21.91
CA GLN A 620 -25.27 18.34 -20.60
C GLN A 620 -25.02 16.83 -20.73
N ALA A 621 -24.12 16.31 -19.91
CA ALA A 621 -23.87 14.87 -19.80
C ALA A 621 -25.05 14.18 -19.09
N GLY A 622 -25.21 12.89 -19.35
CA GLY A 622 -26.16 12.03 -18.65
C GLY A 622 -25.59 10.63 -18.45
N GLN A 623 -26.46 9.66 -18.16
CA GLN A 623 -26.09 8.26 -18.08
C GLN A 623 -26.85 7.39 -19.07
N TRP A 624 -26.19 6.35 -19.58
CA TRP A 624 -26.77 5.34 -20.46
C TRP A 624 -26.14 3.96 -20.24
N GLY A 625 -26.88 2.90 -20.58
CA GLY A 625 -26.32 1.55 -20.64
C GLY A 625 -25.13 1.46 -21.63
N PRO A 626 -24.25 0.45 -21.52
CA PRO A 626 -23.10 0.30 -22.42
C PRO A 626 -23.51 0.21 -23.89
N THR A 627 -23.08 1.17 -24.70
CA THR A 627 -23.37 1.22 -26.14
C THR A 627 -22.14 0.90 -26.99
N GLY A 628 -20.94 0.96 -26.40
CA GLY A 628 -19.66 0.81 -27.11
C GLY A 628 -19.22 2.06 -27.89
N ASN A 629 -20.01 3.15 -27.85
CA ASN A 629 -19.71 4.38 -28.55
C ASN A 629 -18.64 5.21 -27.82
N ALA A 630 -17.86 5.99 -28.58
CA ALA A 630 -16.86 6.91 -28.03
C ALA A 630 -17.48 8.03 -27.16
N THR A 631 -18.81 8.20 -27.18
CA THR A 631 -19.55 9.13 -26.32
C THR A 631 -19.48 8.78 -24.83
N GLN A 632 -19.19 7.50 -24.51
CA GLN A 632 -19.05 6.96 -23.15
C GLN A 632 -17.59 6.86 -22.69
N ASN A 633 -16.66 7.26 -23.55
CA ASN A 633 -15.22 7.14 -23.32
C ASN A 633 -14.63 8.52 -22.99
N TRP A 634 -13.84 8.59 -21.93
CA TRP A 634 -13.21 9.80 -21.42
C TRP A 634 -11.69 9.68 -21.38
N ASN A 635 -11.01 10.55 -22.12
CA ASN A 635 -9.56 10.70 -22.08
C ASN A 635 -9.17 11.52 -20.84
N LEU A 636 -8.46 10.90 -19.91
CA LEU A 636 -8.03 11.51 -18.66
C LEU A 636 -6.62 12.11 -18.80
N THR A 637 -6.50 13.41 -18.57
CA THR A 637 -5.20 14.10 -18.44
C THR A 637 -5.12 14.79 -17.08
N THR A 638 -3.92 15.07 -16.57
CA THR A 638 -3.79 15.76 -15.28
C THR A 638 -2.63 16.74 -15.26
N SER A 639 -2.85 17.84 -14.54
CA SER A 639 -1.88 18.88 -14.28
C SER A 639 -2.09 19.43 -12.86
N GLY A 640 -1.00 19.63 -12.11
CA GLY A 640 -1.05 20.22 -10.77
C GLY A 640 -1.94 19.49 -9.77
N GLY A 641 -2.10 18.17 -9.90
CA GLY A 641 -2.94 17.35 -9.01
C GLY A 641 -4.39 17.18 -9.45
N TYR A 642 -4.84 17.89 -10.50
CA TYR A 642 -6.22 17.85 -10.97
C TYR A 642 -6.35 17.23 -12.35
N TRP A 643 -7.47 16.57 -12.60
CA TRP A 643 -7.82 15.84 -13.81
C TRP A 643 -8.71 16.67 -14.72
N THR A 644 -8.52 16.49 -16.03
CA THR A 644 -9.44 16.94 -17.06
C THR A 644 -10.00 15.70 -17.76
N LEU A 645 -11.32 15.55 -17.74
CA LEU A 645 -12.05 14.46 -18.38
C LEU A 645 -12.50 14.93 -19.76
N THR A 646 -11.84 14.49 -20.82
CA THR A 646 -12.16 14.90 -22.20
C THR A 646 -12.96 13.82 -22.90
N ASN A 647 -14.15 14.15 -23.40
CA ASN A 647 -14.96 13.18 -24.13
C ASN A 647 -14.25 12.73 -25.41
N ALA A 648 -14.14 11.42 -25.64
CA ALA A 648 -13.37 10.86 -26.76
C ALA A 648 -14.04 11.08 -28.11
N ASN A 649 -15.37 11.30 -28.17
CA ASN A 649 -16.09 11.63 -29.40
C ASN A 649 -15.93 13.10 -29.80
N SER A 650 -16.13 14.03 -28.87
CA SER A 650 -16.14 15.47 -29.18
C SER A 650 -14.81 16.19 -28.99
N GLY A 651 -13.87 15.61 -28.24
CA GLY A 651 -12.62 16.26 -27.84
C GLY A 651 -12.80 17.40 -26.83
N LYS A 652 -13.97 17.50 -26.18
CA LYS A 652 -14.30 18.59 -25.24
C LYS A 652 -14.26 18.11 -23.78
N PRO A 653 -13.70 18.91 -22.84
CA PRO A 653 -13.72 18.59 -21.42
C PRO A 653 -15.12 18.67 -20.81
N LEU A 654 -15.36 17.81 -19.82
CA LEU A 654 -16.47 17.93 -18.87
C LEU A 654 -16.21 19.10 -17.92
N GLU A 655 -17.22 19.96 -17.78
CA GLU A 655 -17.20 21.13 -16.92
C GLU A 655 -18.51 21.30 -16.15
N ILE A 656 -18.49 22.15 -15.14
CA ILE A 656 -19.71 22.67 -14.52
C ILE A 656 -20.12 23.97 -15.20
N ALA A 657 -21.37 24.00 -15.67
CA ALA A 657 -21.93 25.10 -16.45
C ALA A 657 -21.78 26.45 -15.73
N GLY A 658 -21.20 27.42 -16.44
CA GLY A 658 -21.04 28.79 -15.94
C GLY A 658 -20.18 28.92 -14.68
N SER A 659 -19.33 27.94 -14.37
CA SER A 659 -18.55 27.87 -13.12
C SER A 659 -19.41 27.96 -11.86
N SER A 660 -20.68 27.56 -11.95
CA SER A 660 -21.61 27.61 -10.83
C SER A 660 -21.13 26.77 -9.67
N THR A 661 -21.34 27.26 -8.45
CA THR A 661 -21.12 26.50 -7.21
C THR A 661 -22.44 26.01 -6.61
N ALA A 662 -23.58 26.18 -7.29
CA ALA A 662 -24.88 25.72 -6.81
C ALA A 662 -25.04 24.20 -6.96
N ASN A 663 -25.83 23.60 -6.06
CA ASN A 663 -26.34 22.24 -6.23
C ASN A 663 -27.23 22.17 -7.47
N GLY A 664 -27.11 21.10 -8.24
CA GLY A 664 -27.87 20.89 -9.47
C GLY A 664 -27.36 21.65 -10.69
N ALA A 665 -26.23 22.36 -10.58
CA ALA A 665 -25.59 22.92 -11.76
C ALA A 665 -25.18 21.79 -12.73
N ALA A 666 -25.47 21.99 -14.02
CA ALA A 666 -25.26 20.99 -15.05
C ALA A 666 -23.78 20.65 -15.23
N ALA A 667 -23.48 19.36 -15.31
CA ALA A 667 -22.20 18.87 -15.81
C ALA A 667 -22.32 18.71 -17.33
N GLN A 668 -21.55 19.47 -18.09
CA GLN A 668 -21.69 19.60 -19.55
C GLN A 668 -20.33 19.53 -20.24
N GLN A 669 -20.30 19.24 -21.54
CA GLN A 669 -19.09 19.45 -22.32
C GLN A 669 -19.00 20.89 -22.84
N ASN A 670 -17.79 21.44 -22.91
CA ASN A 670 -17.54 22.76 -23.50
C ASN A 670 -16.12 22.87 -24.08
N ALA A 671 -15.83 23.96 -24.79
CA ALA A 671 -14.48 24.25 -25.26
C ALA A 671 -13.47 24.27 -24.10
N ALA A 672 -12.26 23.76 -24.34
CA ALA A 672 -11.21 23.76 -23.34
C ALA A 672 -10.75 25.20 -23.05
N THR A 673 -10.90 25.63 -21.80
CA THR A 673 -10.47 26.94 -21.30
C THR A 673 -9.36 26.83 -20.26
N GLY A 674 -9.18 25.63 -19.68
CA GLY A 674 -8.25 25.42 -18.56
C GLY A 674 -8.75 25.97 -17.22
N ALA A 675 -9.99 26.46 -17.16
CA ALA A 675 -10.60 26.99 -15.95
C ALA A 675 -10.84 25.88 -14.91
N THR A 676 -10.91 26.28 -13.63
CA THR A 676 -11.06 25.36 -12.48
C THR A 676 -12.37 24.58 -12.50
N ASN A 677 -13.42 25.08 -13.17
CA ASN A 677 -14.68 24.36 -13.33
C ASN A 677 -14.57 23.18 -14.32
N GLN A 678 -13.49 23.07 -15.10
CA GLN A 678 -13.15 21.95 -16.00
C GLN A 678 -12.15 20.97 -15.38
N GLN A 679 -11.83 21.14 -14.10
CA GLN A 679 -10.80 20.40 -13.39
C GLN A 679 -11.41 19.63 -12.22
N TRP A 680 -10.95 18.40 -12.03
CA TRP A 680 -11.58 17.43 -11.14
C TRP A 680 -10.54 16.73 -10.26
N GLN A 681 -10.91 16.34 -9.06
CA GLN A 681 -10.13 15.48 -8.19
C GLN A 681 -10.83 14.13 -8.06
N PHE A 682 -10.07 13.05 -8.18
CA PHE A 682 -10.55 11.70 -7.89
C PHE A 682 -10.16 11.38 -6.45
N VAL A 683 -11.14 11.13 -5.60
CA VAL A 683 -10.97 10.72 -4.20
C VAL A 683 -11.50 9.29 -4.07
N ARG A 684 -10.73 8.35 -3.54
CA ARG A 684 -11.17 6.95 -3.43
C ARG A 684 -12.42 6.88 -2.55
N GLU A 685 -13.38 6.05 -2.94
CA GLU A 685 -14.51 5.74 -2.06
C GLU A 685 -14.06 4.80 -0.93
N GLY A 686 -14.60 5.05 0.26
CA GLY A 686 -14.42 4.16 1.40
C GLY A 686 -13.03 4.18 2.03
N ILE A 687 -12.24 5.25 1.82
CA ILE A 687 -11.02 5.53 2.59
C ILE A 687 -10.71 7.04 2.56
N GLN A 688 -10.59 7.71 3.71
CA GLN A 688 -10.20 9.14 3.78
C GLN A 688 -9.32 9.46 4.99
#